data_AF-A0A5M6AC77-F1
#
_entry.id   AF-A0A5M6AC77-F1
#
_cell.length_a   1.000
_cell.length_b   1.000
_cell.length_c   1.000
_cell.angle_alpha   90.00
_cell.angle_beta   90.00
_cell.angle_gamma   90.00
#
_symmetry.space_group_name_H-M   'P 1'
#
loop_
_entity.id
_entity.type
_entity.pdbx_description
1 polymer ?
#
loop_
_entity_poly.entity_id
_entity_poly.type
_entity_poly.pdbx_seq_one_letter_code
_entity_poly.pdbx_strand_id
1 'polypeptide(L)'
;MKKIYSYIGGLLLVSVLAFMACSPEDFPSVSEGGIPIASSYEDAVEILVDQETNQVTFNLNSKGCMPVWIIDGKTYSTVNGLKKIYTKSGDYTVDVKIANTNGISDGTFTKTFHVDNTIIDFTKYITFLSGGTSKEWMVAKDEAGHLGCGETGTDGLGWYSATANEKADMGLYDDIVTFDSEKNYTYNPGEGGTVFVNTGCSAFSEFNPNDGKDFMATVSEQKATYDFDVVGNDLYITFPSQTLFPYIANDAIYQTPRYRVLSMDTKKMELVSDNGEIAWHYTLTCDNTKTFTGFKYNHDCNMWKSAVVAEPAFYYAPGWVQIANPEYTLNGSTYKVTLPIATTEKWQAQMPLVSDVATNSATTYDFSVILTSSKNHGNVTVKLVDSADDGIYYFEESLKLKAYEDYVFYRSDMPGLDIDNVKLVFDFGGNETDTEMTIKNIVVKEHSCDDGTVLPAEEPEEPEPEVTWTPDGPANFWNGATITNEFYYAPGWNQIADPDFEVNGNIYKVTLPEPTTDQWQAQVKFLTDMQTTVDKTYDFRIIMNSTQNIKGATVKLVQHGDDNTFYFAEKVELKAYEDVIFQQINMAGLDMSAVDLVLDFGGCPASTEVTVSGIILQEHNGPVKINWNYDSACNMWKSSKYTNDFYYAPGWTPIENPGFEASGSAFNITLPNATTDQWQAQVKFLTDMTTNASTSYDFHCVLNSSQKLKATLKMVLHGDDNAFYFVERVDLAAYEDYTFEQTAMPGIDMNNVDFVLDFGSNPDNTEVTVSNIILKESSCNE
;
A
#
# COMPACT_ATOMS: atom_id res chain seq x y z
N MET A 1 68.75 -54.90 45.60
CA MET A 1 69.03 -54.47 44.21
C MET A 1 68.29 -55.39 43.24
N LYS A 2 67.47 -54.78 42.35
CA LYS A 2 67.05 -55.22 41.00
C LYS A 2 65.95 -56.30 40.80
N LYS A 3 64.79 -55.79 40.33
CA LYS A 3 63.92 -56.18 39.19
C LYS A 3 62.99 -57.43 39.34
N ILE A 4 61.65 -57.30 39.36
CA ILE A 4 60.66 -57.14 38.22
C ILE A 4 60.44 -58.47 37.45
N TYR A 5 59.24 -58.99 37.06
CA TYR A 5 57.79 -58.68 37.10
C TYR A 5 57.03 -60.03 36.94
N SER A 6 56.03 -60.34 37.77
CA SER A 6 54.56 -60.29 37.50
C SER A 6 53.99 -61.25 36.44
N TYR A 7 53.45 -62.39 36.87
CA TYR A 7 52.27 -63.07 36.29
C TYR A 7 51.71 -64.10 37.32
N ILE A 8 50.39 -64.07 37.48
CA ILE A 8 49.48 -65.17 37.90
C ILE A 8 49.63 -65.74 39.32
N GLY A 9 48.54 -65.66 40.09
CA GLY A 9 48.29 -66.54 41.23
C GLY A 9 47.28 -65.94 42.21
N GLY A 10 46.10 -66.55 42.37
CA GLY A 10 45.14 -66.03 43.34
C GLY A 10 43.84 -66.81 43.45
N LEU A 11 43.91 -68.13 43.67
CA LEU A 11 42.79 -68.90 44.21
C LEU A 11 43.18 -69.44 45.60
N LEU A 12 42.40 -69.02 46.60
CA LEU A 12 42.14 -69.63 47.91
C LEU A 12 43.26 -69.74 48.98
N LEU A 13 43.13 -68.92 50.03
CA LEU A 13 43.56 -69.05 51.45
C LEU A 13 43.49 -67.61 52.05
N VAL A 14 42.77 -67.22 53.11
CA VAL A 14 42.42 -67.84 54.39
C VAL A 14 41.19 -67.12 54.96
N SER A 15 40.27 -67.91 55.48
CA SER A 15 39.14 -67.61 56.35
C SER A 15 39.51 -66.97 57.70
N VAL A 16 38.56 -66.17 58.25
CA VAL A 16 38.36 -65.75 59.67
C VAL A 16 38.77 -64.30 59.98
N LEU A 17 37.81 -63.35 59.92
CA LEU A 17 37.43 -62.37 60.97
C LEU A 17 36.62 -61.18 60.41
N ALA A 18 35.60 -60.77 61.19
CA ALA A 18 34.75 -59.59 61.09
C ALA A 18 33.55 -59.63 60.13
N PHE A 19 32.38 -59.86 60.74
CA PHE A 19 31.12 -59.23 60.33
C PHE A 19 31.35 -57.73 60.13
N MET A 20 31.25 -57.25 58.89
CA MET A 20 30.65 -55.95 58.62
C MET A 20 29.58 -56.21 57.58
N ALA A 21 28.34 -56.21 58.07
CA ALA A 21 27.18 -55.95 57.24
C ALA A 21 27.52 -54.77 56.32
N CYS A 22 27.13 -54.84 55.05
CA CYS A 22 26.81 -53.61 54.33
C CYS A 22 25.89 -52.84 55.28
N SER A 23 26.37 -51.74 55.85
CA SER A 23 25.46 -50.72 56.36
C SER A 23 24.40 -50.53 55.28
N PRO A 24 23.11 -50.58 55.61
CA PRO A 24 22.09 -50.18 54.65
C PRO A 24 22.58 -48.85 54.08
N GLU A 25 22.72 -48.75 52.76
CA GLU A 25 22.71 -47.42 52.18
C GLU A 25 21.38 -46.85 52.65
N ASP A 26 21.43 -45.88 53.58
CA ASP A 26 20.27 -45.11 53.98
C ASP A 26 19.77 -44.46 52.69
N PHE A 27 18.78 -45.06 52.03
CA PHE A 27 17.95 -44.36 51.08
C PHE A 27 17.20 -43.34 51.93
N PRO A 28 17.49 -42.03 51.82
CA PRO A 28 16.76 -41.04 52.60
C PRO A 28 15.28 -41.23 52.27
N SER A 29 14.50 -41.61 53.27
CA SER A 29 13.06 -41.71 53.12
C SER A 29 12.53 -40.31 52.81
N VAL A 30 11.71 -40.19 51.77
CA VAL A 30 11.01 -38.94 51.45
C VAL A 30 10.38 -38.35 52.71
N SER A 31 10.68 -37.08 52.98
CA SER A 31 10.22 -36.36 54.16
C SER A 31 9.33 -35.19 53.75
N GLU A 32 8.15 -35.09 54.36
CA GLU A 32 7.24 -33.96 54.14
C GLU A 32 7.89 -32.62 54.49
N GLY A 33 8.72 -32.58 55.55
CA GLY A 33 9.49 -31.38 55.91
C GLY A 33 10.67 -31.06 54.98
N GLY A 34 10.95 -31.92 53.98
CA GLY A 34 11.99 -31.72 52.97
C GLY A 34 11.49 -31.17 51.63
N ILE A 35 10.18 -30.91 51.51
CA ILE A 35 9.58 -30.29 50.33
C ILE A 35 10.09 -28.84 50.20
N PRO A 36 10.52 -28.38 49.01
CA PRO A 36 10.98 -27.01 48.82
C PRO A 36 9.89 -25.99 49.16
N ILE A 37 10.25 -24.91 49.85
CA ILE A 37 9.37 -23.75 50.05
C ILE A 37 9.56 -22.83 48.86
N ALA A 38 8.53 -22.60 48.05
CA ALA A 38 8.65 -21.93 46.74
C ALA A 38 9.34 -20.55 46.85
N SER A 39 8.90 -19.72 47.79
CA SER A 39 9.43 -18.37 48.02
C SER A 39 10.91 -18.33 48.42
N SER A 40 11.46 -19.43 48.95
CA SER A 40 12.88 -19.49 49.34
C SER A 40 13.84 -19.59 48.14
N TYR A 41 13.32 -19.78 46.93
CA TYR A 41 14.10 -19.94 45.71
C TYR A 41 13.89 -18.78 44.71
N GLU A 42 13.13 -17.74 45.06
CA GLU A 42 12.89 -16.60 44.17
C GLU A 42 14.18 -15.92 43.73
N ASP A 43 15.14 -15.74 44.64
CA ASP A 43 16.45 -15.14 44.34
C ASP A 43 17.41 -16.11 43.62
N ALA A 44 17.08 -17.40 43.59
CA ALA A 44 17.86 -18.41 42.87
C ALA A 44 17.46 -18.53 41.40
N VAL A 45 16.34 -17.93 40.98
CA VAL A 45 15.91 -17.91 39.58
C VAL A 45 16.54 -16.72 38.86
N GLU A 46 17.21 -17.00 37.76
CA GLU A 46 17.84 -16.00 36.89
C GLU A 46 17.24 -16.12 35.49
N ILE A 47 16.71 -15.00 34.98
CA ILE A 47 16.17 -14.90 33.63
C ILE A 47 17.05 -13.92 32.86
N LEU A 48 17.71 -14.42 31.82
CA LEU A 48 18.59 -13.63 30.97
C LEU A 48 17.89 -13.38 29.64
N VAL A 49 17.72 -12.11 29.28
CA VAL A 49 17.14 -11.71 27.98
C VAL A 49 18.24 -11.18 27.09
N ASP A 50 18.46 -11.83 25.95
CA ASP A 50 19.24 -11.30 24.85
C ASP A 50 18.32 -10.43 23.98
N GLN A 51 18.49 -9.11 24.06
CA GLN A 51 17.64 -8.13 23.35
C GLN A 51 17.93 -8.02 21.86
N GLU A 52 19.04 -8.59 21.37
CA GLU A 52 19.37 -8.60 19.94
C GLU A 52 18.64 -9.74 19.22
N THR A 53 18.53 -10.89 19.90
CA THR A 53 17.87 -12.10 19.35
C THR A 53 16.49 -12.38 19.94
N ASN A 54 16.05 -11.57 20.91
CA ASN A 54 14.93 -11.83 21.83
C ASN A 54 14.94 -13.22 22.46
N GLN A 55 16.11 -13.83 22.62
CA GLN A 55 16.25 -15.12 23.28
C GLN A 55 16.28 -14.96 24.80
N VAL A 56 15.32 -15.58 25.48
CA VAL A 56 15.21 -15.62 26.93
C VAL A 56 15.71 -16.97 27.44
N THR A 57 16.66 -16.93 28.38
CA THR A 57 17.22 -18.10 29.04
C THR A 57 16.79 -18.16 30.50
N PHE A 58 16.14 -19.26 30.89
CA PHE A 58 15.63 -19.50 32.25
C PHE A 58 16.57 -20.42 33.03
N ASN A 59 17.14 -19.91 34.12
CA ASN A 59 18.10 -20.62 34.96
C ASN A 59 17.62 -20.72 36.42
N LEU A 60 17.96 -21.83 37.06
CA LEU A 60 17.85 -22.04 38.50
C LEU A 60 19.26 -22.29 39.07
N ASN A 61 19.73 -21.34 39.86
CA ASN A 61 21.03 -21.35 40.53
C ASN A 61 20.93 -22.01 41.92
N SER A 62 20.47 -23.26 41.97
CA SER A 62 20.33 -24.03 43.22
C SER A 62 20.80 -25.48 43.09
N LYS A 63 21.44 -26.01 44.14
CA LYS A 63 21.98 -27.38 44.16
C LYS A 63 20.93 -28.35 44.70
N GLY A 64 20.81 -29.51 44.06
CA GLY A 64 19.89 -30.58 44.50
C GLY A 64 18.41 -30.31 44.22
N CYS A 65 18.10 -29.24 43.49
CA CYS A 65 16.76 -28.88 43.06
C CYS A 65 16.70 -28.74 41.54
N MET A 66 15.53 -28.95 40.96
CA MET A 66 15.25 -28.67 39.55
C MET A 66 14.07 -27.70 39.45
N PRO A 67 14.03 -26.82 38.44
CA PRO A 67 12.88 -25.99 38.21
C PRO A 67 11.73 -26.80 37.58
N VAL A 68 10.52 -26.29 37.73
CA VAL A 68 9.36 -26.62 36.91
C VAL A 68 8.84 -25.29 36.37
N TRP A 69 9.29 -24.94 35.18
CA TRP A 69 8.85 -23.76 34.45
C TRP A 69 7.45 -23.99 33.92
N ILE A 70 6.58 -23.00 34.11
CA ILE A 70 5.21 -22.96 33.61
C ILE A 70 5.12 -21.70 32.74
N ILE A 71 5.24 -21.89 31.43
CA ILE A 71 5.25 -20.82 30.43
C ILE A 71 3.85 -20.71 29.83
N ASP A 72 3.32 -19.49 29.77
CA ASP A 72 1.99 -19.14 29.25
C ASP A 72 0.85 -19.95 29.90
N GLY A 73 1.05 -20.41 31.15
CA GLY A 73 0.09 -21.21 31.91
C GLY A 73 -0.17 -22.63 31.37
N LYS A 74 0.43 -23.02 30.24
CA LYS A 74 0.12 -24.28 29.52
C LYS A 74 1.34 -25.17 29.29
N THR A 75 2.53 -24.58 29.13
CA THR A 75 3.74 -25.31 28.77
C THR A 75 4.61 -25.57 29.99
N TYR A 76 4.90 -26.84 30.28
CA TYR A 76 5.72 -27.25 31.42
C TYR A 76 7.11 -27.71 30.97
N SER A 77 8.16 -27.32 31.70
CA SER A 77 9.53 -27.80 31.45
C SER A 77 10.35 -27.88 32.74
N THR A 78 11.19 -28.90 32.87
CA THR A 78 12.15 -29.03 33.99
C THR A 78 13.59 -28.76 33.58
N VAL A 79 13.81 -28.27 32.36
CA VAL A 79 15.15 -28.01 31.81
C VAL A 79 15.74 -26.76 32.45
N ASN A 80 16.85 -26.92 33.18
CA ASN A 80 17.63 -25.78 33.66
C ASN A 80 18.49 -25.24 32.50
N GLY A 81 18.43 -23.92 32.24
CA GLY A 81 18.98 -23.31 31.03
C GLY A 81 18.03 -23.41 29.81
N LEU A 82 16.72 -23.48 30.06
CA LEU A 82 15.71 -23.48 28.98
C LEU A 82 15.82 -22.18 28.18
N LYS A 83 15.77 -22.28 26.85
CA LYS A 83 15.79 -21.14 25.94
C LYS A 83 14.47 -21.01 25.18
N LYS A 84 13.95 -19.78 25.07
CA LYS A 84 12.76 -19.43 24.28
C LYS A 84 12.99 -18.13 23.53
N ILE A 85 12.39 -17.97 22.36
CA ILE A 85 12.40 -16.72 21.60
C ILE A 85 11.04 -16.05 21.77
N TYR A 86 11.03 -14.76 22.04
CA TYR A 86 9.82 -13.94 22.15
C TYR A 86 9.81 -12.92 21.02
N THR A 87 8.86 -13.00 20.10
CA THR A 87 8.89 -12.22 18.86
C THR A 87 8.43 -10.77 19.01
N LYS A 88 7.65 -10.46 20.05
CA LYS A 88 7.04 -9.17 20.30
C LYS A 88 7.68 -8.48 21.51
N SER A 89 7.81 -7.16 21.46
CA SER A 89 8.22 -6.39 22.63
C SER A 89 7.14 -6.40 23.70
N GLY A 90 7.53 -6.33 24.96
CA GLY A 90 6.60 -6.28 26.09
C GLY A 90 7.09 -6.96 27.35
N ASP A 91 6.24 -6.90 28.38
CA ASP A 91 6.42 -7.57 29.65
C ASP A 91 5.79 -8.96 29.64
N TYR A 92 6.58 -9.95 30.03
CA TYR A 92 6.19 -11.35 30.06
C TYR A 92 6.35 -11.93 31.45
N THR A 93 5.61 -13.00 31.73
CA THR A 93 5.69 -13.71 33.00
C THR A 93 6.03 -15.19 32.82
N VAL A 94 6.69 -15.76 33.81
CA VAL A 94 6.89 -17.20 33.96
C VAL A 94 6.57 -17.62 35.37
N ASP A 95 5.74 -18.65 35.50
CA ASP A 95 5.43 -19.28 36.77
C ASP A 95 6.44 -20.40 37.05
N VAL A 96 6.89 -20.48 38.29
CA VAL A 96 7.98 -21.39 38.70
C VAL A 96 7.57 -22.20 39.91
N LYS A 97 7.72 -23.53 39.81
CA LYS A 97 7.78 -24.42 40.99
C LYS A 97 9.18 -25.03 41.11
N ILE A 98 9.54 -25.48 42.29
CA ILE A 98 10.82 -26.11 42.57
C ILE A 98 10.60 -27.56 42.96
N ALA A 99 11.33 -28.49 42.35
CA ALA A 99 11.27 -29.90 42.70
C ALA A 99 12.62 -30.38 43.26
N ASN A 100 12.57 -31.26 44.26
CA ASN A 100 13.73 -31.99 44.77
C ASN A 100 13.36 -33.46 45.01
N THR A 101 14.22 -34.22 45.69
CA THR A 101 13.97 -35.64 45.99
C THR A 101 12.75 -35.90 46.90
N ASN A 102 12.26 -34.89 47.63
CA ASN A 102 11.13 -34.99 48.56
C ASN A 102 9.79 -34.57 47.95
N GLY A 103 9.78 -33.89 46.80
CA GLY A 103 8.55 -33.45 46.13
C GLY A 103 8.68 -32.14 45.37
N ILE A 104 7.53 -31.63 44.92
CA ILE A 104 7.36 -30.31 44.29
C ILE A 104 6.97 -29.30 45.37
N SER A 105 7.41 -28.06 45.22
CA SER A 105 7.22 -26.99 46.18
C SER A 105 5.78 -26.78 46.62
N ASP A 106 5.62 -26.27 47.85
CA ASP A 106 4.36 -25.94 48.51
C ASP A 106 3.54 -24.83 47.83
N GLY A 107 4.07 -24.23 46.77
CA GLY A 107 3.42 -23.23 45.96
C GLY A 107 4.12 -22.98 44.63
N THR A 108 3.68 -21.92 43.96
CA THR A 108 4.24 -21.35 42.73
C THR A 108 4.58 -19.89 43.02
N PHE A 109 5.65 -19.36 42.41
CA PHE A 109 5.89 -17.92 42.33
C PHE A 109 6.08 -17.49 40.88
N THR A 110 5.84 -16.22 40.59
CA THR A 110 5.91 -15.66 39.23
C THR A 110 7.12 -14.74 39.12
N LYS A 111 7.84 -14.82 37.99
CA LYS A 111 8.88 -13.86 37.60
C LYS A 111 8.45 -13.11 36.35
N THR A 112 8.80 -11.84 36.28
CA THR A 112 8.56 -10.97 35.11
C THR A 112 9.88 -10.67 34.41
N PHE A 113 9.86 -10.56 33.09
CA PHE A 113 10.99 -10.09 32.28
C PHE A 113 10.47 -9.25 31.11
N HIS A 114 11.33 -8.38 30.57
CA HIS A 114 10.98 -7.44 29.50
C HIS A 114 11.77 -7.74 28.23
N VAL A 115 11.11 -7.66 27.08
CA VAL A 115 11.71 -7.75 25.75
C VAL A 115 11.53 -6.40 25.04
N ASP A 116 12.61 -5.80 24.58
CA ASP A 116 12.63 -4.41 24.09
C ASP A 116 12.04 -4.29 22.67
N ASN A 117 12.34 -5.26 21.79
CA ASN A 117 12.09 -5.15 20.36
C ASN A 117 11.06 -6.18 19.86
N THR A 118 10.30 -5.81 18.83
CA THR A 118 9.57 -6.78 18.01
C THR A 118 10.47 -7.17 16.84
N ILE A 119 10.79 -8.45 16.68
CA ILE A 119 11.74 -8.97 15.67
C ILE A 119 11.06 -9.49 14.39
N ILE A 120 9.74 -9.38 14.31
CA ILE A 120 8.96 -9.71 13.11
C ILE A 120 8.38 -8.42 12.52
N ASP A 121 8.54 -8.26 11.20
CA ASP A 121 7.88 -7.18 10.48
C ASP A 121 6.43 -7.57 10.16
N PHE A 122 5.49 -6.96 10.88
CA PHE A 122 4.07 -7.14 10.63
C PHE A 122 3.55 -6.29 9.47
N THR A 123 4.34 -5.36 8.93
CA THR A 123 3.93 -4.43 7.85
C THR A 123 3.39 -5.21 6.66
N LYS A 124 4.07 -6.29 6.25
CA LYS A 124 3.58 -7.20 5.20
C LYS A 124 2.16 -7.71 5.45
N TYR A 125 1.87 -8.21 6.65
CA TYR A 125 0.57 -8.80 6.97
C TYR A 125 -0.52 -7.73 7.14
N ILE A 126 -0.14 -6.56 7.68
CA ILE A 126 -1.02 -5.39 7.73
C ILE A 126 -1.38 -4.98 6.30
N THR A 127 -0.42 -4.88 5.39
CA THR A 127 -0.67 -4.54 3.98
C THR A 127 -1.50 -5.60 3.26
N PHE A 128 -1.29 -6.89 3.53
CA PHE A 128 -2.17 -7.94 3.03
C PHE A 128 -3.62 -7.67 3.43
N LEU A 129 -3.86 -7.49 4.72
CA LEU A 129 -5.20 -7.26 5.28
C LEU A 129 -5.83 -5.93 4.85
N SER A 130 -5.07 -4.85 4.72
CA SER A 130 -5.59 -3.48 4.53
C SER A 130 -5.42 -2.91 3.13
N GLY A 131 -4.62 -3.54 2.27
CA GLY A 131 -4.24 -2.94 0.97
C GLY A 131 -3.43 -1.65 1.12
N GLY A 132 -2.82 -1.41 2.28
CA GLY A 132 -2.05 -0.20 2.58
C GLY A 132 -2.87 0.93 3.22
N THR A 133 -4.19 0.86 3.21
CA THR A 133 -5.10 1.82 3.86
C THR A 133 -6.22 1.11 4.58
N SER A 134 -7.23 0.62 3.85
CA SER A 134 -8.36 -0.14 4.36
C SER A 134 -8.87 -1.09 3.28
N LYS A 135 -9.25 -2.31 3.66
CA LYS A 135 -9.76 -3.32 2.72
C LYS A 135 -10.83 -4.19 3.37
N GLU A 136 -11.83 -4.50 2.56
CA GLU A 136 -12.95 -5.35 2.91
C GLU A 136 -12.73 -6.80 2.48
N TRP A 137 -13.23 -7.73 3.28
CA TRP A 137 -13.12 -9.15 3.07
C TRP A 137 -14.46 -9.82 3.35
N MET A 138 -14.77 -10.85 2.58
CA MET A 138 -15.98 -11.65 2.71
C MET A 138 -15.61 -13.13 2.75
N VAL A 139 -16.49 -13.99 3.26
CA VAL A 139 -16.31 -15.44 3.13
C VAL A 139 -16.24 -15.83 1.65
N ALA A 140 -15.26 -16.64 1.27
CA ALA A 140 -15.01 -17.05 -0.13
C ALA A 140 -16.03 -18.10 -0.61
N LYS A 141 -17.31 -17.70 -0.69
CA LYS A 141 -18.46 -18.61 -0.92
C LYS A 141 -18.33 -19.49 -2.16
N ASP A 142 -17.64 -19.03 -3.20
CA ASP A 142 -17.49 -19.77 -4.46
C ASP A 142 -16.42 -20.86 -4.41
N GLU A 143 -15.58 -20.88 -3.37
CA GLU A 143 -14.54 -21.89 -3.19
C GLU A 143 -15.07 -23.11 -2.41
N ALA A 144 -14.71 -24.31 -2.84
CA ALA A 144 -14.94 -25.50 -2.02
C ALA A 144 -13.97 -25.49 -0.84
N GLY A 145 -14.47 -25.81 0.36
CA GLY A 145 -13.70 -25.80 1.60
C GLY A 145 -13.56 -24.44 2.26
N HIS A 146 -14.27 -23.40 1.80
CA HIS A 146 -14.22 -22.07 2.41
C HIS A 146 -14.62 -22.03 3.90
N LEU A 147 -15.39 -23.02 4.34
CA LEU A 147 -15.73 -23.29 5.73
C LEU A 147 -15.63 -24.78 6.00
N GLY A 148 -15.13 -25.15 7.18
CA GLY A 148 -14.99 -26.54 7.56
C GLY A 148 -14.73 -26.78 9.04
N CYS A 149 -14.77 -28.06 9.42
CA CYS A 149 -14.20 -28.49 10.69
C CYS A 149 -13.48 -29.85 10.57
N GLY A 150 -12.51 -30.08 11.46
CA GLY A 150 -11.69 -31.29 11.46
C GLY A 150 -10.90 -31.49 12.75
N GLU A 151 -9.96 -32.43 12.70
CA GLU A 151 -9.10 -32.78 13.83
C GLU A 151 -8.25 -31.60 14.32
N THR A 152 -8.03 -31.52 15.64
CA THR A 152 -7.09 -30.54 16.23
C THR A 152 -5.68 -30.66 15.62
N GLY A 153 -5.01 -29.53 15.44
CA GLY A 153 -3.69 -29.41 14.83
C GLY A 153 -3.66 -29.44 13.30
N THR A 154 -4.82 -29.54 12.63
CA THR A 154 -4.93 -29.61 11.17
C THR A 154 -5.36 -28.26 10.56
N ASP A 155 -5.70 -28.27 9.26
CA ASP A 155 -6.33 -27.14 8.56
C ASP A 155 -7.83 -27.00 8.88
N GLY A 156 -8.44 -27.99 9.55
CA GLY A 156 -9.85 -27.98 9.88
C GLY A 156 -10.78 -28.41 8.75
N LEU A 157 -10.32 -29.19 7.76
CA LEU A 157 -11.17 -29.66 6.63
C LEU A 157 -11.47 -31.17 6.65
N GLY A 158 -11.00 -31.90 7.67
CA GLY A 158 -11.05 -33.37 7.71
C GLY A 158 -12.43 -34.01 7.92
N TRP A 159 -13.36 -33.36 8.63
CA TRP A 159 -14.68 -33.92 8.95
C TRP A 159 -15.81 -33.31 8.14
N TYR A 160 -15.75 -32.00 7.91
CA TYR A 160 -16.69 -31.25 7.11
C TYR A 160 -15.93 -30.19 6.31
N SER A 161 -16.29 -30.06 5.04
CA SER A 161 -15.75 -29.10 4.09
C SER A 161 -16.90 -28.64 3.22
N ALA A 162 -17.28 -27.37 3.34
CA ALA A 162 -18.43 -26.81 2.65
C ALA A 162 -18.21 -26.83 1.13
N THR A 163 -19.19 -27.30 0.38
CA THR A 163 -19.22 -27.09 -1.07
C THR A 163 -19.46 -25.62 -1.41
N ALA A 164 -19.12 -25.21 -2.63
CA ALA A 164 -19.34 -23.83 -3.08
C ALA A 164 -20.81 -23.42 -2.90
N ASN A 165 -21.03 -22.26 -2.29
CA ASN A 165 -22.32 -21.65 -1.97
C ASN A 165 -23.23 -22.48 -1.03
N GLU A 166 -22.72 -23.49 -0.32
CA GLU A 166 -23.54 -24.38 0.52
C GLU A 166 -24.33 -23.65 1.62
N LYS A 167 -23.82 -22.52 2.13
CA LYS A 167 -24.39 -21.77 3.24
C LYS A 167 -25.10 -20.47 2.81
N ALA A 168 -25.59 -20.41 1.58
CA ALA A 168 -26.19 -19.19 1.02
C ALA A 168 -27.36 -18.61 1.83
N ASP A 169 -28.14 -19.45 2.50
CA ASP A 169 -29.29 -19.04 3.31
C ASP A 169 -28.95 -18.77 4.79
N MET A 170 -27.67 -18.74 5.15
CA MET A 170 -27.19 -18.67 6.54
C MET A 170 -26.56 -17.31 6.91
N GLY A 171 -26.77 -16.27 6.09
CA GLY A 171 -26.48 -14.87 6.44
C GLY A 171 -25.02 -14.53 6.73
N LEU A 172 -24.07 -15.38 6.33
CA LEU A 172 -22.62 -15.17 6.51
C LEU A 172 -21.87 -14.74 5.24
N TYR A 173 -22.51 -14.84 4.08
CA TYR A 173 -21.88 -14.54 2.78
C TYR A 173 -22.03 -13.06 2.39
N ASP A 174 -22.88 -12.33 3.09
CA ASP A 174 -23.03 -10.88 3.05
C ASP A 174 -22.30 -10.16 4.19
N ASP A 175 -21.74 -10.91 5.15
CA ASP A 175 -20.85 -10.38 6.17
C ASP A 175 -19.58 -9.81 5.54
N ILE A 176 -19.26 -8.57 5.92
CA ILE A 176 -18.07 -7.86 5.50
C ILE A 176 -17.20 -7.61 6.72
N VAL A 177 -15.94 -8.02 6.64
CA VAL A 177 -14.93 -7.67 7.62
C VAL A 177 -13.89 -6.73 7.02
N THR A 178 -13.69 -5.59 7.66
CA THR A 178 -12.78 -4.55 7.19
C THR A 178 -11.57 -4.47 8.10
N PHE A 179 -10.38 -4.51 7.53
CA PHE A 179 -9.12 -4.27 8.23
C PHE A 179 -8.46 -3.02 7.66
N ASP A 180 -7.97 -2.15 8.54
CA ASP A 180 -7.20 -0.97 8.13
C ASP A 180 -5.73 -1.03 8.56
N SER A 181 -4.91 -0.13 8.02
CA SER A 181 -3.47 -0.03 8.29
C SER A 181 -3.15 0.39 9.73
N GLU A 182 -4.11 0.99 10.44
CA GLU A 182 -3.98 1.43 11.83
C GLU A 182 -4.39 0.36 12.84
N LYS A 183 -4.66 -0.86 12.37
CA LYS A 183 -5.10 -2.01 13.15
C LYS A 183 -6.53 -1.91 13.70
N ASN A 184 -7.38 -1.09 13.10
CA ASN A 184 -8.81 -1.14 13.38
C ASN A 184 -9.48 -2.25 12.58
N TYR A 185 -10.54 -2.81 13.18
CA TYR A 185 -11.36 -3.86 12.61
C TYR A 185 -12.82 -3.43 12.64
N THR A 186 -13.54 -3.64 11.55
CA THR A 186 -14.99 -3.45 11.50
C THR A 186 -15.65 -4.73 10.99
N TYR A 187 -16.62 -5.25 11.75
CA TYR A 187 -17.54 -6.27 11.28
C TYR A 187 -18.86 -5.61 10.90
N ASN A 188 -19.26 -5.75 9.65
CA ASN A 188 -20.52 -5.28 9.10
C ASN A 188 -21.37 -6.51 8.71
N PRO A 189 -22.52 -6.75 9.35
CA PRO A 189 -23.35 -7.95 9.13
C PRO A 189 -24.16 -7.93 7.81
N GLY A 190 -23.76 -7.10 6.85
CA GLY A 190 -24.39 -6.99 5.55
C GLY A 190 -25.86 -6.52 5.61
N GLU A 191 -26.59 -6.80 4.52
CA GLU A 191 -28.02 -6.52 4.43
C GLU A 191 -28.85 -7.45 5.34
N GLY A 192 -28.36 -8.67 5.60
CA GLY A 192 -28.98 -9.66 6.46
C GLY A 192 -29.02 -9.25 7.94
N GLY A 193 -28.03 -8.48 8.41
CA GLY A 193 -27.97 -8.00 9.79
C GLY A 193 -27.78 -9.14 10.81
N THR A 194 -27.13 -10.23 10.39
CA THR A 194 -26.97 -11.45 11.20
C THR A 194 -25.55 -11.97 11.20
N VAL A 195 -25.16 -12.69 12.26
CA VAL A 195 -23.95 -13.52 12.29
C VAL A 195 -24.32 -15.00 12.34
N PHE A 196 -23.53 -15.86 11.70
CA PHE A 196 -23.72 -17.31 11.74
C PHE A 196 -23.10 -17.93 13.00
N VAL A 197 -23.84 -18.79 13.69
CA VAL A 197 -23.46 -19.35 15.00
C VAL A 197 -23.67 -20.85 15.04
N ASN A 198 -22.66 -21.58 15.54
CA ASN A 198 -22.76 -23.03 15.71
C ASN A 198 -23.83 -23.40 16.77
N THR A 199 -24.57 -24.49 16.54
CA THR A 199 -25.61 -24.97 17.46
C THR A 199 -25.12 -25.22 18.90
N GLY A 200 -23.83 -25.49 19.09
CA GLY A 200 -23.21 -25.79 20.38
C GLY A 200 -22.82 -24.55 21.20
N CYS A 201 -22.94 -23.35 20.64
CA CYS A 201 -22.61 -22.10 21.32
C CYS A 201 -23.68 -21.70 22.34
N SER A 202 -23.23 -21.17 23.49
CA SER A 202 -24.09 -20.47 24.44
C SER A 202 -24.22 -18.98 24.10
N ALA A 203 -23.28 -18.42 23.32
CA ALA A 203 -23.43 -17.09 22.73
C ALA A 203 -24.70 -17.00 21.86
N PHE A 204 -25.47 -15.92 22.01
CA PHE A 204 -26.70 -15.66 21.25
C PHE A 204 -27.78 -16.75 21.38
N SER A 205 -27.80 -17.49 22.50
CA SER A 205 -28.74 -18.60 22.74
C SER A 205 -30.22 -18.24 22.59
N GLU A 206 -30.59 -16.96 22.73
CA GLU A 206 -31.93 -16.44 22.52
C GLU A 206 -32.43 -16.56 21.07
N PHE A 207 -31.51 -16.67 20.10
CA PHE A 207 -31.80 -16.90 18.68
C PHE A 207 -31.76 -18.39 18.31
N ASN A 208 -31.28 -19.26 19.21
CA ASN A 208 -31.14 -20.68 18.93
C ASN A 208 -32.53 -21.37 18.98
N PRO A 209 -33.00 -21.98 17.87
CA PRO A 209 -34.29 -22.68 17.84
C PRO A 209 -34.30 -24.01 18.60
N ASN A 210 -33.12 -24.46 19.08
CA ASN A 210 -32.91 -25.73 19.79
C ASN A 210 -33.32 -26.96 18.97
N ASP A 211 -33.16 -26.92 17.64
CA ASP A 211 -33.42 -28.04 16.74
C ASP A 211 -32.16 -28.85 16.37
N GLY A 212 -31.02 -28.51 16.99
CA GLY A 212 -29.72 -29.14 16.78
C GLY A 212 -28.99 -28.68 15.51
N LYS A 213 -29.41 -27.55 14.91
CA LYS A 213 -28.76 -26.94 13.76
C LYS A 213 -28.13 -25.60 14.12
N ASP A 214 -27.10 -25.24 13.37
CA ASP A 214 -26.52 -23.91 13.39
C ASP A 214 -27.58 -22.86 13.04
N PHE A 215 -27.44 -21.66 13.59
CA PHE A 215 -28.47 -20.62 13.54
C PHE A 215 -27.86 -19.25 13.23
N MET A 216 -28.72 -18.30 12.88
CA MET A 216 -28.35 -16.90 12.66
C MET A 216 -28.78 -16.07 13.87
N ALA A 217 -27.91 -15.18 14.34
CA ALA A 217 -28.21 -14.25 15.42
C ALA A 217 -28.20 -12.83 14.89
N THR A 218 -29.24 -12.03 15.21
CA THR A 218 -29.30 -10.63 14.80
C THR A 218 -28.25 -9.81 15.56
N VAL A 219 -27.44 -9.07 14.82
CA VAL A 219 -26.36 -8.22 15.36
C VAL A 219 -26.34 -6.87 14.63
N SER A 220 -25.55 -5.94 15.15
CA SER A 220 -25.25 -4.66 14.48
C SER A 220 -23.79 -4.61 14.08
N GLU A 221 -23.42 -3.63 13.25
CA GLU A 221 -22.02 -3.30 13.01
C GLU A 221 -21.25 -3.21 14.33
N GLN A 222 -20.06 -3.81 14.36
CA GLN A 222 -19.16 -3.78 15.51
C GLN A 222 -17.79 -3.29 15.07
N LYS A 223 -17.28 -2.29 15.80
CA LYS A 223 -15.90 -1.83 15.67
C LYS A 223 -15.05 -2.41 16.78
N ALA A 224 -13.87 -2.89 16.42
CA ALA A 224 -12.86 -3.40 17.33
C ALA A 224 -11.46 -3.06 16.78
N THR A 225 -10.44 -3.68 17.36
CA THR A 225 -9.09 -3.68 16.82
C THR A 225 -8.67 -5.11 16.51
N TYR A 226 -7.64 -5.26 15.69
CA TYR A 226 -6.98 -6.55 15.50
C TYR A 226 -5.50 -6.43 15.84
N ASP A 227 -4.86 -7.55 16.16
CA ASP A 227 -3.42 -7.59 16.35
C ASP A 227 -2.86 -8.95 15.96
N PHE A 228 -1.54 -9.06 15.90
CA PHE A 228 -0.86 -10.30 15.59
C PHE A 228 -0.16 -10.89 16.82
N ASP A 229 -0.12 -12.21 16.83
CA ASP A 229 0.62 -13.05 17.78
C ASP A 229 1.40 -14.13 17.01
N VAL A 230 2.54 -14.59 17.54
CA VAL A 230 3.38 -15.62 16.91
C VAL A 230 3.78 -16.65 17.96
N VAL A 231 3.41 -17.91 17.71
CA VAL A 231 3.78 -19.03 18.59
C VAL A 231 4.59 -20.04 17.78
N GLY A 232 5.88 -20.15 18.10
CA GLY A 232 6.80 -20.95 17.28
C GLY A 232 6.89 -20.38 15.87
N ASN A 233 6.46 -21.15 14.87
CA ASN A 233 6.43 -20.72 13.47
C ASN A 233 5.03 -20.29 13.00
N ASP A 234 4.02 -20.39 13.86
CA ASP A 234 2.64 -20.09 13.50
C ASP A 234 2.31 -18.63 13.78
N LEU A 235 1.80 -17.91 12.77
CA LEU A 235 1.24 -16.57 12.88
C LEU A 235 -0.25 -16.67 13.24
N TYR A 236 -0.71 -15.77 14.10
CA TYR A 236 -2.11 -15.66 14.49
C TYR A 236 -2.61 -14.23 14.31
N ILE A 237 -3.85 -14.08 13.84
CA ILE A 237 -4.64 -12.87 14.01
C ILE A 237 -5.44 -13.00 15.31
N THR A 238 -5.45 -11.94 16.10
CA THR A 238 -6.12 -11.86 17.40
C THR A 238 -7.03 -10.66 17.45
N PHE A 239 -8.14 -10.79 18.18
CA PHE A 239 -9.09 -9.71 18.41
C PHE A 239 -9.45 -9.62 19.90
N PRO A 240 -9.97 -8.47 20.37
CA PRO A 240 -10.59 -8.37 21.68
C PRO A 240 -11.69 -9.42 21.90
N SER A 241 -11.94 -9.76 23.16
CA SER A 241 -13.01 -10.67 23.55
C SER A 241 -14.36 -10.22 22.97
N GLN A 242 -15.15 -11.19 22.46
CA GLN A 242 -16.49 -10.97 21.90
C GLN A 242 -16.50 -10.12 20.62
N THR A 243 -15.39 -10.13 19.87
CA THR A 243 -15.35 -9.59 18.50
C THR A 243 -16.07 -10.56 17.56
N LEU A 244 -17.02 -10.03 16.79
CA LEU A 244 -17.77 -10.73 15.76
C LEU A 244 -16.87 -11.08 14.59
N PHE A 245 -17.06 -12.29 14.07
CA PHE A 245 -16.43 -12.82 12.88
C PHE A 245 -17.49 -13.64 12.13
N PRO A 246 -17.43 -13.82 10.81
CA PRO A 246 -18.55 -14.37 10.02
C PRO A 246 -19.09 -15.74 10.47
N TYR A 247 -18.32 -16.52 11.24
CA TYR A 247 -18.84 -17.72 11.90
C TYR A 247 -18.30 -17.93 13.31
N ILE A 248 -19.20 -17.94 14.29
CA ILE A 248 -18.90 -18.24 15.69
C ILE A 248 -19.05 -19.74 15.91
N ALA A 249 -17.94 -20.46 15.82
CA ALA A 249 -17.95 -21.92 15.81
C ALA A 249 -18.01 -22.57 17.21
N ASN A 250 -17.56 -21.87 18.26
CA ASN A 250 -17.74 -22.27 19.66
C ASN A 250 -17.52 -21.06 20.59
N ASP A 251 -17.94 -21.20 21.85
CA ASP A 251 -17.85 -20.13 22.85
C ASP A 251 -16.39 -19.69 23.13
N ALA A 252 -15.41 -20.59 23.07
CA ALA A 252 -14.02 -20.24 23.35
C ALA A 252 -13.46 -19.30 22.28
N ILE A 253 -13.81 -19.51 21.01
CA ILE A 253 -13.44 -18.61 19.90
C ILE A 253 -14.09 -17.24 20.11
N TYR A 254 -15.36 -17.17 20.51
CA TYR A 254 -16.00 -15.88 20.75
C TYR A 254 -15.38 -15.13 21.94
N GLN A 255 -15.07 -15.83 23.02
CA GLN A 255 -14.48 -15.20 24.22
C GLN A 255 -13.01 -14.83 24.03
N THR A 256 -12.28 -15.51 23.14
CA THR A 256 -10.87 -15.22 22.84
C THR A 256 -10.59 -15.42 21.34
N PRO A 257 -11.05 -14.51 20.47
CA PRO A 257 -10.96 -14.69 19.03
C PRO A 257 -9.50 -14.69 18.59
N ARG A 258 -9.04 -15.86 18.16
CA ARG A 258 -7.66 -16.12 17.77
C ARG A 258 -7.65 -17.14 16.64
N TYR A 259 -7.07 -16.74 15.52
CA TYR A 259 -7.09 -17.48 14.28
C TYR A 259 -5.67 -17.63 13.75
N ARG A 260 -5.23 -18.87 13.59
CA ARG A 260 -3.93 -19.18 12.98
C ARG A 260 -4.02 -18.92 11.48
N VAL A 261 -3.04 -18.21 10.93
CA VAL A 261 -2.92 -17.95 9.50
C VAL A 261 -2.28 -19.16 8.83
N LEU A 262 -3.04 -19.88 8.00
CA LEU A 262 -2.54 -20.98 7.17
C LEU A 262 -1.85 -20.44 5.91
N SER A 263 -2.51 -19.49 5.24
CA SER A 263 -1.96 -18.72 4.13
C SER A 263 -2.64 -17.35 4.05
N MET A 264 -1.93 -16.36 3.55
CA MET A 264 -2.46 -15.00 3.37
C MET A 264 -1.69 -14.27 2.28
N ASP A 265 -2.42 -13.60 1.41
CA ASP A 265 -1.93 -12.61 0.46
C ASP A 265 -2.92 -11.42 0.42
N THR A 266 -2.80 -10.54 -0.58
CA THR A 266 -3.65 -9.35 -0.69
C THR A 266 -5.07 -9.65 -1.14
N LYS A 267 -5.41 -10.88 -1.56
CA LYS A 267 -6.70 -11.26 -2.13
C LYS A 267 -7.40 -12.40 -1.39
N LYS A 268 -6.63 -13.27 -0.72
CA LYS A 268 -7.13 -14.45 -0.01
C LYS A 268 -6.45 -14.60 1.34
N MET A 269 -7.23 -14.99 2.34
CA MET A 269 -6.70 -15.50 3.61
C MET A 269 -7.39 -16.81 4.01
N GLU A 270 -6.58 -17.77 4.45
CA GLU A 270 -7.03 -19.03 5.02
C GLU A 270 -6.63 -19.07 6.49
N LEU A 271 -7.62 -19.25 7.33
CA LEU A 271 -7.52 -19.17 8.78
C LEU A 271 -8.04 -20.45 9.41
N VAL A 272 -7.44 -20.84 10.53
CA VAL A 272 -7.98 -21.91 11.37
C VAL A 272 -8.04 -21.49 12.82
N SER A 273 -9.16 -21.74 13.48
CA SER A 273 -9.28 -21.60 14.93
C SER A 273 -9.42 -22.97 15.57
N ASP A 274 -8.57 -23.27 16.56
CA ASP A 274 -8.47 -24.58 17.18
C ASP A 274 -8.59 -24.44 18.70
N ASN A 275 -9.60 -25.08 19.28
CA ASN A 275 -9.85 -25.06 20.71
C ASN A 275 -9.23 -26.27 21.46
N GLY A 276 -8.43 -27.09 20.78
CA GLY A 276 -7.85 -28.33 21.30
C GLY A 276 -8.74 -29.56 21.15
N GLU A 277 -9.97 -29.39 20.67
CA GLU A 277 -10.90 -30.48 20.38
C GLU A 277 -11.25 -30.52 18.89
N ILE A 278 -11.56 -29.36 18.30
CA ILE A 278 -11.97 -29.19 16.90
C ILE A 278 -11.22 -28.00 16.30
N ALA A 279 -10.64 -28.22 15.12
CA ALA A 279 -10.11 -27.16 14.27
C ALA A 279 -11.20 -26.70 13.29
N TRP A 280 -11.46 -25.40 13.24
CA TRP A 280 -12.47 -24.76 12.39
C TRP A 280 -11.81 -23.92 11.32
N HIS A 281 -12.10 -24.21 10.05
CA HIS A 281 -11.50 -23.57 8.88
C HIS A 281 -12.34 -22.40 8.37
N TYR A 282 -11.67 -21.33 7.94
CA TYR A 282 -12.26 -20.15 7.33
C TYR A 282 -11.42 -19.70 6.15
N THR A 283 -12.05 -19.47 5.00
CA THR A 283 -11.44 -18.80 3.85
C THR A 283 -12.18 -17.50 3.56
N LEU A 284 -11.44 -16.39 3.52
CA LEU A 284 -11.97 -15.09 3.14
C LEU A 284 -11.27 -14.58 1.89
N THR A 285 -12.00 -13.81 1.08
CA THR A 285 -11.49 -13.13 -0.11
C THR A 285 -12.01 -11.69 -0.20
N CYS A 286 -11.23 -10.81 -0.79
CA CYS A 286 -11.66 -9.44 -1.14
C CYS A 286 -12.08 -9.30 -2.60
N ASP A 287 -11.98 -10.38 -3.39
CA ASP A 287 -12.24 -10.36 -4.82
C ASP A 287 -13.23 -11.46 -5.20
N ASN A 288 -14.48 -11.08 -5.45
CA ASN A 288 -15.48 -12.00 -5.99
C ASN A 288 -15.28 -12.24 -7.51
N THR A 289 -14.22 -11.68 -8.10
CA THR A 289 -13.85 -11.95 -9.49
C THR A 289 -12.70 -12.96 -9.54
N LYS A 290 -12.82 -13.94 -10.44
CA LYS A 290 -11.72 -14.87 -10.73
C LYS A 290 -10.58 -14.08 -11.34
N THR A 291 -9.61 -13.70 -10.52
CA THR A 291 -8.43 -13.00 -11.01
C THR A 291 -7.59 -13.92 -11.87
N PHE A 292 -7.18 -13.43 -13.03
CA PHE A 292 -6.24 -14.12 -13.89
C PHE A 292 -4.91 -14.28 -13.16
N THR A 293 -4.42 -15.53 -13.04
CA THR A 293 -3.20 -15.89 -12.30
C THR A 293 -2.03 -16.25 -13.22
N GLY A 294 -2.11 -15.83 -14.49
CA GLY A 294 -1.18 -16.23 -15.54
C GLY A 294 -1.54 -17.57 -16.17
N PHE A 295 -0.73 -18.00 -17.12
CA PHE A 295 -0.83 -19.34 -17.70
C PHE A 295 -0.46 -20.41 -16.67
N LYS A 296 -0.89 -21.66 -16.89
CA LYS A 296 -0.78 -22.71 -15.87
C LYS A 296 0.63 -23.26 -15.76
N TYR A 297 1.34 -22.91 -14.67
CA TYR A 297 2.70 -23.39 -14.37
C TYR A 297 2.89 -24.89 -14.63
N ASN A 298 1.99 -25.70 -14.06
CA ASN A 298 2.13 -27.16 -13.99
C ASN A 298 1.69 -27.88 -15.26
N HIS A 299 1.17 -27.16 -16.26
CA HIS A 299 0.73 -27.76 -17.51
C HIS A 299 1.93 -28.32 -18.31
N ASP A 300 1.70 -29.40 -19.05
CA ASP A 300 2.76 -30.09 -19.82
C ASP A 300 3.33 -29.23 -20.96
N CYS A 301 2.60 -28.17 -21.35
CA CYS A 301 3.04 -27.23 -22.38
C CYS A 301 3.96 -26.12 -21.88
N ASN A 302 4.18 -26.00 -20.56
CA ASN A 302 5.14 -25.04 -20.05
C ASN A 302 6.57 -25.51 -20.41
N MET A 303 7.13 -24.93 -21.47
CA MET A 303 8.48 -25.22 -21.94
C MET A 303 9.52 -24.80 -20.90
N TRP A 304 9.27 -23.72 -20.15
CA TRP A 304 10.17 -23.24 -19.09
C TRP A 304 10.27 -24.22 -17.92
N LYS A 305 9.17 -24.87 -17.52
CA LYS A 305 9.16 -25.90 -16.47
C LYS A 305 10.02 -27.12 -16.83
N SER A 306 10.08 -27.47 -18.11
CA SER A 306 10.82 -28.64 -18.60
C SER A 306 12.27 -28.33 -18.99
N ALA A 307 12.61 -27.04 -19.08
CA ALA A 307 13.91 -26.57 -19.51
C ALA A 307 14.99 -26.73 -18.45
N VAL A 308 16.23 -26.83 -18.91
CA VAL A 308 17.42 -26.60 -18.08
C VAL A 308 17.66 -25.10 -18.01
N VAL A 309 17.39 -24.51 -16.85
CA VAL A 309 17.65 -23.10 -16.56
C VAL A 309 18.98 -22.97 -15.83
N ALA A 310 19.87 -22.13 -16.34
CA ALA A 310 21.15 -21.84 -15.70
C ALA A 310 20.94 -21.11 -14.37
N GLU A 311 21.92 -21.24 -13.47
CA GLU A 311 21.94 -20.46 -12.23
C GLU A 311 21.85 -18.96 -12.53
N PRO A 312 21.07 -18.19 -11.75
CA PRO A 312 20.96 -16.76 -11.95
C PRO A 312 22.32 -16.07 -11.95
N ALA A 313 22.60 -15.34 -13.03
CA ALA A 313 23.68 -14.37 -13.02
C ALA A 313 23.12 -13.02 -12.55
N PHE A 314 24.01 -12.14 -12.06
CA PHE A 314 23.62 -10.82 -11.60
C PHE A 314 24.59 -9.75 -12.10
N TYR A 315 24.04 -8.58 -12.40
CA TYR A 315 24.78 -7.33 -12.52
C TYR A 315 24.11 -6.30 -11.62
N TYR A 316 24.72 -6.04 -10.46
CA TYR A 316 24.17 -5.14 -9.46
C TYR A 316 25.16 -4.01 -9.21
N ALA A 317 24.81 -2.82 -9.65
CA ALA A 317 25.73 -1.70 -9.80
C ALA A 317 25.06 -0.35 -9.48
N PRO A 318 24.79 -0.05 -8.20
CA PRO A 318 24.37 1.28 -7.78
C PRO A 318 25.37 2.34 -8.27
N GLY A 319 24.88 3.35 -9.00
CA GLY A 319 25.74 4.36 -9.62
C GLY A 319 26.74 3.79 -10.64
N TRP A 320 26.40 2.68 -11.30
CA TRP A 320 27.22 1.97 -12.29
C TRP A 320 28.53 1.36 -11.77
N VAL A 321 28.67 1.24 -10.46
CA VAL A 321 29.81 0.55 -9.84
C VAL A 321 29.32 -0.80 -9.33
N GLN A 322 29.73 -1.88 -10.01
CA GLN A 322 29.31 -3.23 -9.62
C GLN A 322 29.75 -3.57 -8.20
N ILE A 323 28.80 -4.05 -7.41
CA ILE A 323 28.98 -4.52 -6.04
C ILE A 323 28.75 -6.04 -5.95
N ALA A 324 28.75 -6.58 -4.73
CA ALA A 324 28.40 -7.97 -4.50
C ALA A 324 26.99 -8.27 -5.04
N ASN A 325 26.84 -9.44 -5.66
CA ASN A 325 25.56 -9.87 -6.20
C ASN A 325 24.49 -9.95 -5.09
N PRO A 326 23.22 -9.63 -5.38
CA PRO A 326 22.10 -9.87 -4.50
C PRO A 326 22.07 -11.31 -3.98
N GLU A 327 21.66 -11.47 -2.72
CA GLU A 327 21.34 -12.80 -2.20
C GLU A 327 20.04 -13.29 -2.82
N TYR A 328 19.97 -14.58 -3.17
CA TYR A 328 18.73 -15.18 -3.63
C TYR A 328 18.55 -16.59 -3.07
N THR A 329 17.29 -17.02 -3.03
CA THR A 329 16.90 -18.39 -2.76
C THR A 329 16.00 -18.89 -3.87
N LEU A 330 16.14 -20.18 -4.22
CA LEU A 330 15.26 -20.88 -5.13
C LEU A 330 14.57 -22.01 -4.34
N ASN A 331 13.25 -21.89 -4.15
CA ASN A 331 12.46 -22.92 -3.48
C ASN A 331 11.41 -23.47 -4.46
N GLY A 332 11.66 -24.69 -4.96
CA GLY A 332 10.91 -25.23 -6.08
C GLY A 332 11.12 -24.38 -7.34
N SER A 333 10.05 -23.73 -7.80
CA SER A 333 10.04 -22.87 -9.00
C SER A 333 10.01 -21.37 -8.68
N THR A 334 10.16 -21.01 -7.41
CA THR A 334 10.03 -19.63 -6.94
C THR A 334 11.39 -19.08 -6.55
N TYR A 335 11.77 -17.97 -7.18
CA TYR A 335 12.94 -17.21 -6.78
C TYR A 335 12.53 -16.13 -5.77
N LYS A 336 13.33 -15.97 -4.73
CA LYS A 336 13.28 -14.82 -3.83
C LYS A 336 14.64 -14.12 -3.86
N VAL A 337 14.68 -12.83 -4.19
CA VAL A 337 15.91 -12.04 -4.34
C VAL A 337 15.86 -10.87 -3.36
N THR A 338 16.94 -10.63 -2.61
CA THR A 338 17.04 -9.50 -1.69
C THR A 338 18.01 -8.47 -2.26
N LEU A 339 17.54 -7.23 -2.43
CA LEU A 339 18.28 -6.10 -3.00
C LEU A 339 18.73 -5.17 -1.85
N PRO A 340 19.93 -5.37 -1.28
CA PRO A 340 20.34 -4.70 -0.04
C PRO A 340 20.72 -3.22 -0.19
N ILE A 341 20.86 -2.71 -1.42
CA ILE A 341 21.28 -1.33 -1.69
C ILE A 341 20.37 -0.69 -2.75
N ALA A 342 19.91 0.54 -2.51
CA ALA A 342 19.11 1.24 -3.51
C ALA A 342 19.87 1.42 -4.84
N THR A 343 19.15 1.33 -5.95
CA THR A 343 19.62 1.75 -7.27
C THR A 343 18.70 2.85 -7.79
N THR A 344 19.16 3.64 -8.77
CA THR A 344 18.41 4.80 -9.26
C THR A 344 17.97 4.65 -10.70
N GLU A 345 18.65 3.81 -11.48
CA GLU A 345 18.44 3.72 -12.92
C GLU A 345 18.15 2.29 -13.38
N LYS A 346 17.43 2.18 -14.50
CA LYS A 346 17.23 0.92 -15.24
C LYS A 346 18.60 0.31 -15.57
N TRP A 347 18.68 -1.01 -15.53
CA TRP A 347 19.85 -1.85 -15.77
C TRP A 347 20.91 -1.87 -14.67
N GLN A 348 20.69 -1.20 -13.54
CA GLN A 348 21.59 -1.26 -12.39
C GLN A 348 21.38 -2.51 -11.50
N ALA A 349 20.34 -3.33 -11.71
CA ALA A 349 20.06 -4.49 -10.87
C ALA A 349 19.50 -5.68 -11.68
N GLN A 350 20.33 -6.24 -12.55
CA GLN A 350 19.94 -7.27 -13.50
C GLN A 350 20.05 -8.67 -12.91
N MET A 351 19.12 -9.54 -13.29
CA MET A 351 19.07 -10.98 -13.04
C MET A 351 18.68 -11.72 -14.32
N PRO A 352 19.64 -12.00 -15.23
CA PRO A 352 19.41 -12.87 -16.38
C PRO A 352 19.32 -14.37 -15.99
N LEU A 353 18.34 -15.04 -16.60
CA LEU A 353 18.07 -16.48 -16.54
C LEU A 353 18.15 -17.06 -17.95
N VAL A 354 19.22 -17.77 -18.25
CA VAL A 354 19.39 -18.44 -19.56
C VAL A 354 18.79 -19.84 -19.49
N SER A 355 17.98 -20.21 -20.48
CA SER A 355 17.36 -21.53 -20.59
C SER A 355 17.70 -22.19 -21.92
N ASP A 356 17.49 -23.51 -22.01
CA ASP A 356 17.52 -24.27 -23.27
C ASP A 356 16.15 -24.31 -23.98
N VAL A 357 15.22 -23.41 -23.61
CA VAL A 357 13.97 -23.20 -24.35
C VAL A 357 14.32 -22.64 -25.73
N ALA A 358 13.91 -23.35 -26.78
CA ALA A 358 14.04 -22.92 -28.16
C ALA A 358 12.68 -22.50 -28.73
N THR A 359 12.66 -21.42 -29.52
CA THR A 359 11.48 -20.96 -30.27
C THR A 359 11.80 -20.87 -31.77
N ASN A 360 10.75 -20.77 -32.59
CA ASN A 360 10.89 -20.66 -34.04
C ASN A 360 9.86 -19.69 -34.65
N SER A 361 10.17 -19.15 -35.82
CA SER A 361 9.36 -18.15 -36.51
C SER A 361 8.05 -18.67 -37.10
N ALA A 362 7.83 -19.99 -37.15
CA ALA A 362 6.62 -20.60 -37.71
C ALA A 362 5.49 -20.82 -36.68
N THR A 363 5.79 -20.71 -35.38
CA THR A 363 4.82 -20.87 -34.28
C THR A 363 4.60 -19.54 -33.55
N THR A 364 3.46 -19.33 -32.91
CA THR A 364 3.25 -18.21 -31.96
C THR A 364 3.32 -18.69 -30.51
N TYR A 365 3.63 -17.79 -29.59
CA TYR A 365 3.94 -18.14 -28.20
C TYR A 365 3.20 -17.27 -27.19
N ASP A 366 2.94 -17.85 -26.03
CA ASP A 366 2.41 -17.18 -24.85
C ASP A 366 3.47 -17.14 -23.75
N PHE A 367 3.46 -16.07 -22.96
CA PHE A 367 4.33 -15.87 -21.82
C PHE A 367 3.54 -15.35 -20.62
N SER A 368 3.85 -15.85 -19.42
CA SER A 368 3.47 -15.18 -18.18
C SER A 368 4.49 -15.35 -17.07
N VAL A 369 4.51 -14.40 -16.14
CA VAL A 369 5.22 -14.46 -14.86
C VAL A 369 4.44 -13.71 -13.80
N ILE A 370 4.56 -14.14 -12.54
CA ILE A 370 4.03 -13.41 -11.38
C ILE A 370 5.21 -12.81 -10.62
N LEU A 371 5.13 -11.50 -10.38
CA LEU A 371 6.12 -10.71 -9.65
C LEU A 371 5.49 -10.11 -8.39
N THR A 372 6.19 -10.18 -7.28
CA THR A 372 5.83 -9.49 -6.03
C THR A 372 7.05 -8.74 -5.53
N SER A 373 6.90 -7.48 -5.15
CA SER A 373 7.96 -6.69 -4.50
C SER A 373 7.57 -6.42 -3.04
N SER A 374 8.50 -6.42 -2.08
CA SER A 374 8.20 -5.98 -0.71
C SER A 374 7.99 -4.47 -0.57
N LYS A 375 8.29 -3.71 -1.62
CA LYS A 375 8.18 -2.25 -1.67
C LYS A 375 7.55 -1.80 -2.98
N ASN A 376 7.03 -0.58 -3.02
CA ASN A 376 6.62 0.00 -4.30
C ASN A 376 7.87 0.07 -5.20
N HIS A 377 7.74 -0.37 -6.44
CA HIS A 377 8.86 -0.45 -7.37
C HIS A 377 8.41 0.00 -8.76
N GLY A 378 8.77 1.22 -9.12
CA GLY A 378 8.24 1.88 -10.32
C GLY A 378 8.88 1.49 -11.65
N ASN A 379 9.95 0.69 -11.67
CA ASN A 379 10.77 0.47 -12.86
C ASN A 379 11.32 -0.96 -13.00
N VAL A 380 10.54 -1.96 -12.61
CA VAL A 380 10.94 -3.37 -12.81
C VAL A 380 10.85 -3.70 -14.29
N THR A 381 11.97 -4.05 -14.93
CA THR A 381 11.97 -4.44 -16.34
C THR A 381 11.91 -5.96 -16.49
N VAL A 382 11.07 -6.45 -17.40
CA VAL A 382 11.03 -7.85 -17.84
C VAL A 382 11.36 -7.92 -19.32
N LYS A 383 12.36 -8.72 -19.69
CA LYS A 383 12.80 -8.89 -21.07
C LYS A 383 12.97 -10.37 -21.43
N LEU A 384 12.34 -10.80 -22.52
CA LEU A 384 12.47 -12.16 -23.06
C LEU A 384 13.20 -12.09 -24.40
N VAL A 385 14.44 -12.59 -24.44
CA VAL A 385 15.42 -12.26 -25.47
C VAL A 385 16.27 -13.49 -25.85
N ASP A 386 16.89 -13.46 -27.03
CA ASP A 386 17.91 -14.44 -27.40
C ASP A 386 19.12 -14.35 -26.46
N SER A 387 19.60 -15.49 -25.97
CA SER A 387 20.81 -15.53 -25.13
C SER A 387 22.09 -15.05 -25.86
N ALA A 388 22.14 -15.16 -27.20
CA ALA A 388 23.30 -14.86 -28.03
C ALA A 388 23.27 -13.46 -28.69
N ASP A 389 22.09 -12.85 -28.84
CA ASP A 389 21.92 -11.53 -29.47
C ASP A 389 20.79 -10.73 -28.80
N ASP A 390 21.15 -9.69 -28.05
CA ASP A 390 20.18 -8.84 -27.33
C ASP A 390 19.27 -8.01 -28.25
N GLY A 391 19.56 -7.96 -29.56
CA GLY A 391 18.71 -7.34 -30.57
C GLY A 391 17.55 -8.21 -31.08
N ILE A 392 17.51 -9.49 -30.71
CA ILE A 392 16.44 -10.43 -31.07
C ILE A 392 15.64 -10.76 -29.81
N TYR A 393 14.50 -10.10 -29.61
CA TYR A 393 13.69 -10.25 -28.40
C TYR A 393 12.19 -10.20 -28.69
N TYR A 394 11.42 -10.86 -27.83
CA TYR A 394 9.96 -10.83 -27.85
C TYR A 394 9.42 -9.51 -27.28
N PHE A 395 9.94 -9.10 -26.12
CA PHE A 395 9.57 -7.86 -25.46
C PHE A 395 10.66 -7.39 -24.48
N GLU A 396 10.62 -6.10 -24.16
CA GLU A 396 11.35 -5.46 -23.07
C GLU A 396 10.40 -4.42 -22.46
N GLU A 397 9.85 -4.72 -21.29
CA GLU A 397 8.73 -3.97 -20.70
C GLU A 397 9.07 -3.50 -19.29
N SER A 398 8.79 -2.23 -18.99
CA SER A 398 8.92 -1.66 -17.66
C SER A 398 7.57 -1.75 -16.92
N LEU A 399 7.60 -2.26 -15.69
CA LEU A 399 6.45 -2.55 -14.85
C LEU A 399 6.51 -1.71 -13.58
N LYS A 400 5.34 -1.25 -13.13
CA LYS A 400 5.14 -0.65 -11.81
C LYS A 400 4.54 -1.70 -10.89
N LEU A 401 5.26 -2.05 -9.83
CA LEU A 401 4.80 -2.98 -8.81
C LEU A 401 4.40 -2.23 -7.55
N LYS A 402 3.26 -2.61 -6.96
CA LYS A 402 2.87 -2.18 -5.63
C LYS A 402 3.46 -3.11 -4.59
N ALA A 403 3.81 -2.56 -3.43
CA ALA A 403 4.34 -3.33 -2.32
C ALA A 403 3.38 -4.47 -1.94
N TYR A 404 3.93 -5.68 -1.86
CA TYR A 404 3.27 -6.91 -1.44
C TYR A 404 2.12 -7.40 -2.33
N GLU A 405 1.93 -6.80 -3.51
CA GLU A 405 0.91 -7.23 -4.48
C GLU A 405 1.52 -8.11 -5.58
N ASP A 406 0.82 -9.21 -5.89
CA ASP A 406 1.14 -10.04 -7.06
C ASP A 406 0.76 -9.29 -8.34
N TYR A 407 1.73 -9.07 -9.20
CA TYR A 407 1.54 -8.56 -10.55
C TYR A 407 1.74 -9.68 -11.56
N VAL A 408 0.69 -9.95 -12.35
CA VAL A 408 0.76 -10.93 -13.43
C VAL A 408 1.13 -10.22 -14.73
N PHE A 409 2.38 -10.36 -15.14
CA PHE A 409 2.80 -9.90 -16.45
C PHE A 409 2.61 -11.02 -17.48
N TYR A 410 1.90 -10.76 -18.57
CA TYR A 410 1.68 -11.74 -19.62
C TYR A 410 1.69 -11.12 -21.03
N ARG A 411 1.94 -11.98 -22.01
CA ARG A 411 1.79 -11.73 -23.44
C ARG A 411 1.17 -12.97 -24.07
N SER A 412 0.25 -12.79 -25.01
CA SER A 412 -0.40 -13.90 -25.71
C SER A 412 -0.30 -13.74 -27.23
N ASP A 413 -0.27 -14.86 -27.93
CA ASP A 413 -0.17 -14.97 -29.40
C ASP A 413 0.98 -14.14 -30.00
N MET A 414 2.13 -14.13 -29.32
CA MET A 414 3.32 -13.41 -29.79
C MET A 414 3.86 -14.06 -31.07
N PRO A 415 4.15 -13.29 -32.13
CA PRO A 415 4.83 -13.80 -33.32
C PRO A 415 6.14 -14.51 -32.95
N GLY A 416 6.35 -15.71 -33.47
CA GLY A 416 7.55 -16.50 -33.17
C GLY A 416 8.84 -15.86 -33.69
N LEU A 417 9.93 -16.14 -32.97
CA LEU A 417 11.29 -15.79 -33.36
C LEU A 417 12.16 -17.06 -33.37
N ASP A 418 13.08 -17.16 -34.31
CA ASP A 418 14.07 -18.25 -34.34
C ASP A 418 15.16 -17.98 -33.28
N ILE A 419 15.02 -18.61 -32.12
CA ILE A 419 15.91 -18.45 -30.96
C ILE A 419 16.27 -19.84 -30.43
N ASP A 420 17.56 -20.17 -30.41
CA ASP A 420 18.03 -21.48 -29.94
C ASP A 420 17.97 -21.61 -28.40
N ASN A 421 18.18 -20.52 -27.67
CA ASN A 421 18.17 -20.48 -26.21
C ASN A 421 17.57 -19.15 -25.74
N VAL A 422 16.37 -19.20 -25.19
CA VAL A 422 15.69 -18.04 -24.63
C VAL A 422 16.30 -17.66 -23.28
N LYS A 423 16.56 -16.36 -23.11
CA LYS A 423 17.04 -15.71 -21.89
C LYS A 423 15.96 -14.77 -21.36
N LEU A 424 15.53 -14.99 -20.12
CA LEU A 424 14.63 -14.08 -19.39
C LEU A 424 15.47 -13.17 -18.50
N VAL A 425 15.40 -11.86 -18.71
CA VAL A 425 16.11 -10.88 -17.90
C VAL A 425 15.10 -10.11 -17.07
N PHE A 426 15.25 -10.19 -15.76
CA PHE A 426 14.65 -9.23 -14.85
C PHE A 426 15.66 -8.13 -14.57
N ASP A 427 15.25 -6.88 -14.60
CA ASP A 427 16.03 -5.78 -14.03
C ASP A 427 15.20 -5.07 -12.97
N PHE A 428 15.80 -4.93 -11.81
CA PHE A 428 15.21 -4.32 -10.63
C PHE A 428 15.75 -2.91 -10.41
N GLY A 429 16.24 -2.25 -11.45
CA GLY A 429 16.75 -0.88 -11.38
C GLY A 429 15.72 0.09 -10.79
N GLY A 430 16.18 1.09 -10.05
CA GLY A 430 15.30 1.99 -9.30
C GLY A 430 14.73 1.38 -8.01
N ASN A 431 15.29 0.26 -7.52
CA ASN A 431 14.88 -0.32 -6.25
C ASN A 431 15.28 0.55 -5.06
N GLU A 432 14.49 0.51 -3.99
CA GLU A 432 14.91 0.96 -2.67
C GLU A 432 15.84 -0.06 -1.98
N THR A 433 16.57 0.39 -0.94
CA THR A 433 17.34 -0.47 -0.04
C THR A 433 16.43 -1.52 0.60
N ASP A 434 16.90 -2.76 0.71
CA ASP A 434 16.21 -3.90 1.33
C ASP A 434 14.89 -4.30 0.65
N THR A 435 14.76 -4.05 -0.66
CA THR A 435 13.64 -4.59 -1.45
C THR A 435 13.80 -6.11 -1.62
N GLU A 436 12.75 -6.87 -1.31
CA GLU A 436 12.66 -8.30 -1.60
C GLU A 436 11.75 -8.55 -2.79
N MET A 437 12.30 -9.18 -3.83
CA MET A 437 11.56 -9.60 -5.02
C MET A 437 11.19 -11.07 -4.92
N THR A 438 9.94 -11.41 -5.21
CA THR A 438 9.48 -12.78 -5.41
C THR A 438 9.06 -12.97 -6.87
N ILE A 439 9.59 -14.01 -7.51
CA ILE A 439 9.36 -14.32 -8.92
C ILE A 439 8.84 -15.76 -8.97
N LYS A 440 7.63 -15.96 -9.48
CA LYS A 440 6.99 -17.27 -9.55
C LYS A 440 6.16 -17.42 -10.83
N ASN A 441 5.73 -18.65 -11.10
CA ASN A 441 4.89 -18.99 -12.25
C ASN A 441 5.44 -18.50 -13.61
N ILE A 442 6.73 -18.72 -13.89
CA ILE A 442 7.29 -18.45 -15.22
C ILE A 442 6.76 -19.52 -16.19
N VAL A 443 6.06 -19.07 -17.23
CA VAL A 443 5.50 -19.90 -18.28
C VAL A 443 5.90 -19.35 -19.65
N VAL A 444 6.47 -20.23 -20.47
CA VAL A 444 6.61 -20.04 -21.93
C VAL A 444 5.93 -21.24 -22.57
N LYS A 445 4.95 -21.03 -23.45
CA LYS A 445 4.27 -22.11 -24.18
C LYS A 445 3.97 -21.70 -25.61
N GLU A 446 3.80 -22.68 -26.50
CA GLU A 446 3.19 -22.42 -27.81
C GLU A 446 1.74 -21.98 -27.62
N HIS A 447 1.32 -20.95 -28.36
CA HIS A 447 -0.04 -20.41 -28.28
C HIS A 447 -1.09 -21.48 -28.64
N SER A 448 -0.76 -22.35 -29.58
CA SER A 448 -1.63 -23.45 -30.01
C SER A 448 -1.89 -24.51 -28.93
N CYS A 449 -1.09 -24.54 -27.86
CA CYS A 449 -1.36 -25.39 -26.72
C CYS A 449 -2.35 -24.71 -25.75
N ASP A 450 -3.58 -25.19 -25.79
CA ASP A 450 -4.62 -24.85 -24.83
C ASP A 450 -4.34 -25.51 -23.48
N ASP A 451 -3.95 -24.71 -22.49
CA ASP A 451 -3.80 -25.13 -21.10
C ASP A 451 -5.09 -24.92 -20.28
N GLY A 452 -6.19 -24.53 -20.93
CA GLY A 452 -7.46 -24.18 -20.33
C GLY A 452 -7.41 -22.88 -19.53
N THR A 453 -6.45 -22.01 -19.82
CA THR A 453 -6.40 -20.64 -19.30
C THR A 453 -7.39 -19.79 -20.09
N VAL A 454 -8.30 -19.13 -19.37
CA VAL A 454 -9.16 -18.09 -19.96
C VAL A 454 -8.43 -16.78 -19.73
N LEU A 455 -7.99 -16.14 -20.81
CA LEU A 455 -7.44 -14.79 -20.72
C LEU A 455 -8.48 -13.87 -20.08
N PRO A 456 -8.05 -12.84 -19.33
CA PRO A 456 -8.97 -11.77 -18.96
C PRO A 456 -9.74 -11.35 -20.22
N ALA A 457 -11.02 -11.03 -20.09
CA ALA A 457 -11.62 -10.18 -21.11
C ALA A 457 -10.65 -8.99 -21.29
N GLU A 458 -10.53 -8.42 -22.49
CA GLU A 458 -10.00 -7.08 -22.60
C GLU A 458 -10.91 -6.22 -21.72
N GLU A 459 -10.59 -6.12 -20.43
CA GLU A 459 -11.02 -5.00 -19.64
C GLU A 459 -10.48 -3.83 -20.45
N PRO A 460 -11.33 -2.85 -20.82
CA PRO A 460 -10.75 -1.58 -21.17
C PRO A 460 -9.81 -1.29 -20.00
N GLU A 461 -8.51 -1.14 -20.27
CA GLU A 461 -7.74 -0.25 -19.42
C GLU A 461 -8.67 0.95 -19.28
N GLU A 462 -9.19 1.23 -18.08
CA GLU A 462 -9.82 2.51 -17.79
C GLU A 462 -8.84 3.50 -18.40
N PRO A 463 -9.16 4.13 -19.56
CA PRO A 463 -8.14 4.85 -20.29
C PRO A 463 -7.68 5.92 -19.31
N GLU A 464 -6.39 5.89 -18.95
CA GLU A 464 -5.83 6.98 -18.14
C GLU A 464 -6.31 8.26 -18.82
N PRO A 465 -7.00 9.15 -18.09
CA PRO A 465 -7.65 10.29 -18.70
C PRO A 465 -6.62 11.02 -19.56
N GLU A 466 -6.98 11.32 -20.81
CA GLU A 466 -6.04 11.94 -21.74
C GLU A 466 -5.49 13.23 -21.11
N VAL A 467 -4.16 13.34 -21.08
CA VAL A 467 -3.48 14.53 -20.56
C VAL A 467 -3.94 15.75 -21.36
N THR A 468 -4.61 16.67 -20.67
CA THR A 468 -5.08 17.90 -21.30
C THR A 468 -3.94 18.91 -21.37
N TRP A 469 -3.52 19.26 -22.58
CA TRP A 469 -2.44 20.22 -22.82
C TRP A 469 -2.99 21.62 -23.04
N THR A 470 -2.96 22.46 -22.01
CA THR A 470 -3.42 23.85 -22.09
C THR A 470 -2.24 24.80 -21.87
N PRO A 471 -1.57 25.30 -22.93
CA PRO A 471 -0.38 26.14 -22.80
C PRO A 471 -0.57 27.38 -21.94
N ASP A 472 -1.74 28.02 -22.03
CA ASP A 472 -2.11 29.22 -21.27
C ASP A 472 -2.93 28.89 -20.00
N GLY A 473 -3.01 27.60 -19.65
CA GLY A 473 -3.78 27.12 -18.50
C GLY A 473 -3.06 27.35 -17.17
N PRO A 474 -3.80 27.45 -16.05
CA PRO A 474 -3.22 27.62 -14.71
C PRO A 474 -2.49 26.37 -14.18
N ALA A 475 -2.69 25.20 -14.80
CA ALA A 475 -1.98 23.97 -14.47
C ALA A 475 -0.56 23.95 -15.05
N ASN A 476 -0.29 24.73 -16.10
CA ASN A 476 1.03 24.83 -16.70
C ASN A 476 1.94 25.69 -15.82
N PHE A 477 2.93 25.09 -15.17
CA PHE A 477 3.90 25.78 -14.34
C PHE A 477 4.73 26.79 -15.14
N TRP A 478 4.90 26.59 -16.44
CA TRP A 478 5.54 27.56 -17.32
C TRP A 478 4.74 28.86 -17.42
N ASN A 479 3.41 28.76 -17.32
CA ASN A 479 2.51 29.90 -17.39
C ASN A 479 2.57 30.68 -16.06
N GLY A 480 3.25 31.83 -16.10
CA GLY A 480 3.47 32.68 -14.91
C GLY A 480 4.82 32.46 -14.22
N ALA A 481 5.66 31.55 -14.71
CA ALA A 481 7.03 31.38 -14.23
C ALA A 481 7.89 32.63 -14.50
N THR A 482 8.80 32.92 -13.59
CA THR A 482 9.86 33.90 -13.81
C THR A 482 10.97 33.25 -14.63
N ILE A 483 11.17 33.70 -15.87
CA ILE A 483 12.14 33.11 -16.79
C ILE A 483 13.32 34.06 -17.03
N THR A 484 14.53 33.56 -16.85
CA THR A 484 15.78 34.22 -17.27
C THR A 484 16.51 33.35 -18.27
N ASN A 485 17.02 33.93 -19.35
CA ASN A 485 17.74 33.17 -20.38
C ASN A 485 19.26 33.29 -20.26
N GLU A 486 19.95 32.16 -20.43
CA GLU A 486 21.40 32.09 -20.63
C GLU A 486 21.74 31.36 -21.92
N PHE A 487 22.84 31.73 -22.56
CA PHE A 487 23.25 31.18 -23.85
C PHE A 487 24.68 30.64 -23.79
N TYR A 488 24.93 29.57 -24.55
CA TYR A 488 26.27 29.12 -24.84
C TYR A 488 26.37 28.65 -26.28
N TYR A 489 26.99 29.47 -27.12
CA TYR A 489 27.13 29.19 -28.55
C TYR A 489 28.61 29.15 -28.93
N ALA A 490 29.10 27.95 -29.27
CA ALA A 490 30.51 27.65 -29.42
C ALA A 490 30.80 26.67 -30.57
N PRO A 491 30.68 27.08 -31.84
CA PRO A 491 31.13 26.30 -32.98
C PRO A 491 32.59 25.81 -32.80
N GLY A 492 32.78 24.49 -32.87
CA GLY A 492 34.09 23.89 -32.63
C GLY A 492 34.67 24.20 -31.24
N TRP A 493 33.81 24.38 -30.23
CA TRP A 493 34.16 24.70 -28.83
C TRP A 493 34.83 26.05 -28.61
N ASN A 494 34.71 26.98 -29.58
CA ASN A 494 35.14 28.36 -29.42
C ASN A 494 33.90 29.24 -29.27
N GLN A 495 33.64 29.72 -28.06
CA GLN A 495 32.46 30.54 -27.79
C GLN A 495 32.49 31.81 -28.66
N ILE A 496 31.37 32.07 -29.33
CA ILE A 496 31.11 33.27 -30.12
C ILE A 496 30.04 34.12 -29.43
N ALA A 497 29.60 35.19 -30.10
CA ALA A 497 28.47 35.97 -29.60
C ALA A 497 27.22 35.10 -29.46
N ASP A 498 26.42 35.39 -28.44
CA ASP A 498 25.16 34.70 -28.19
C ASP A 498 24.25 34.77 -29.42
N PRO A 499 23.44 33.72 -29.67
CA PRO A 499 22.51 33.72 -30.79
C PRO A 499 21.47 34.82 -30.63
N ASP A 500 20.95 35.32 -31.74
CA ASP A 500 19.85 36.27 -31.68
C ASP A 500 18.59 35.56 -31.16
N PHE A 501 17.88 36.22 -30.25
CA PHE A 501 16.80 35.63 -29.47
C PHE A 501 15.62 36.59 -29.35
N GLU A 502 14.48 36.19 -29.90
CA GLU A 502 13.24 36.96 -29.86
C GLU A 502 12.21 36.27 -28.96
N VAL A 503 11.57 37.06 -28.09
CA VAL A 503 10.52 36.59 -27.18
C VAL A 503 9.20 37.27 -27.56
N ASN A 504 8.16 36.46 -27.82
CA ASN A 504 6.81 36.94 -28.07
C ASN A 504 5.80 36.12 -27.24
N GLY A 505 5.58 36.54 -25.99
CA GLY A 505 4.84 35.74 -25.01
C GLY A 505 5.55 34.42 -24.73
N ASN A 506 4.84 33.30 -24.80
CA ASN A 506 5.37 31.94 -24.61
C ASN A 506 5.93 31.32 -25.91
N ILE A 507 6.29 32.16 -26.89
CA ILE A 507 6.91 31.75 -28.15
C ILE A 507 8.30 32.38 -28.23
N TYR A 508 9.31 31.54 -28.47
CA TYR A 508 10.72 31.91 -28.51
C TYR A 508 11.30 31.60 -29.88
N LYS A 509 12.05 32.53 -30.44
CA LYS A 509 12.78 32.32 -31.71
C LYS A 509 14.27 32.46 -31.47
N VAL A 510 15.04 31.44 -31.86
CA VAL A 510 16.49 31.40 -31.79
C VAL A 510 17.06 31.43 -33.20
N THR A 511 18.01 32.32 -33.47
CA THR A 511 18.70 32.42 -34.77
C THR A 511 20.17 32.02 -34.62
N LEU A 512 20.56 30.96 -35.32
CA LEU A 512 21.88 30.31 -35.28
C LEU A 512 22.62 30.58 -36.62
N PRO A 513 23.41 31.67 -36.72
CA PRO A 513 24.07 32.06 -37.96
C PRO A 513 25.18 31.08 -38.40
N GLU A 514 25.94 30.51 -37.46
CA GLU A 514 27.08 29.64 -37.71
C GLU A 514 26.74 28.15 -37.49
N PRO A 515 27.31 27.22 -38.26
CA PRO A 515 27.04 25.81 -38.07
C PRO A 515 27.75 25.28 -36.82
N THR A 516 27.17 24.26 -36.18
CA THR A 516 27.81 23.48 -35.12
C THR A 516 27.90 22.01 -35.52
N THR A 517 28.73 21.23 -34.82
CA THR A 517 28.91 19.79 -35.12
C THR A 517 28.55 18.89 -33.96
N ASP A 518 28.80 19.34 -32.74
CA ASP A 518 28.70 18.51 -31.55
C ASP A 518 27.52 18.97 -30.69
N GLN A 519 26.96 18.02 -29.94
CA GLN A 519 26.00 18.32 -28.88
C GLN A 519 26.63 19.29 -27.87
N TRP A 520 25.81 20.20 -27.35
CA TRP A 520 26.14 21.25 -26.37
C TRP A 520 26.88 22.47 -26.93
N GLN A 521 27.06 22.56 -28.24
CA GLN A 521 27.67 23.74 -28.87
C GLN A 521 26.70 24.89 -29.13
N ALA A 522 25.38 24.72 -28.97
CA ALA A 522 24.39 25.78 -29.23
C ALA A 522 23.24 25.74 -28.21
N GLN A 523 23.55 26.09 -26.97
CA GLN A 523 22.64 26.01 -25.84
C GLN A 523 21.82 27.29 -25.66
N VAL A 524 20.54 27.10 -25.36
CA VAL A 524 19.61 28.09 -24.84
C VAL A 524 19.05 27.53 -23.53
N LYS A 525 19.37 28.18 -22.42
CA LYS A 525 18.90 27.81 -21.09
C LYS A 525 17.78 28.75 -20.69
N PHE A 526 16.73 28.19 -20.13
CA PHE A 526 15.61 28.89 -19.51
C PHE A 526 15.67 28.57 -18.03
N LEU A 527 16.20 29.50 -17.26
CA LEU A 527 16.26 29.42 -15.81
C LEU A 527 14.91 29.84 -15.25
N THR A 528 14.28 28.99 -14.45
CA THR A 528 12.93 29.27 -13.94
C THR A 528 12.81 29.12 -12.43
N ASP A 529 11.71 29.62 -11.87
CA ASP A 529 11.31 29.43 -10.48
C ASP A 529 10.30 28.28 -10.30
N MET A 530 10.07 27.46 -11.32
CA MET A 530 9.18 26.29 -11.25
C MET A 530 9.73 25.24 -10.29
N GLN A 531 8.84 24.57 -9.55
CA GLN A 531 9.22 23.57 -8.54
C GLN A 531 8.53 22.24 -8.80
N THR A 532 9.20 21.15 -8.43
CA THR A 532 8.61 19.80 -8.39
C THR A 532 8.99 19.07 -7.10
N THR A 533 8.21 18.07 -6.74
CA THR A 533 8.38 17.28 -5.50
C THR A 533 8.28 15.78 -5.77
N VAL A 534 8.84 14.96 -4.87
CA VAL A 534 8.87 13.49 -5.01
C VAL A 534 7.52 12.78 -4.78
N ASP A 535 6.54 13.45 -4.16
CA ASP A 535 5.22 12.90 -3.86
C ASP A 535 4.21 13.05 -5.00
N LYS A 536 4.63 13.67 -6.11
CA LYS A 536 3.81 13.95 -7.30
C LYS A 536 4.38 13.27 -8.54
N THR A 537 3.59 13.27 -9.59
CA THR A 537 4.02 12.91 -10.95
C THR A 537 3.78 14.09 -11.87
N TYR A 538 4.52 14.18 -12.99
CA TYR A 538 4.50 15.35 -13.86
C TYR A 538 4.44 14.99 -15.34
N ASP A 539 3.85 15.90 -16.12
CA ASP A 539 3.80 15.86 -17.57
C ASP A 539 4.58 17.04 -18.14
N PHE A 540 5.34 16.78 -19.22
CA PHE A 540 6.08 17.79 -19.97
C PHE A 540 5.74 17.73 -21.45
N ARG A 541 5.63 18.89 -22.10
CA ARG A 541 5.47 19.02 -23.55
C ARG A 541 6.19 20.25 -24.08
N ILE A 542 6.71 20.16 -25.29
CA ILE A 542 7.30 21.26 -26.04
C ILE A 542 7.08 21.06 -27.55
N ILE A 543 6.91 22.15 -28.29
CA ILE A 543 6.83 22.17 -29.75
C ILE A 543 8.03 22.94 -30.30
N MET A 544 8.77 22.31 -31.21
CA MET A 544 9.92 22.92 -31.88
C MET A 544 9.76 22.85 -33.39
N ASN A 545 10.00 23.96 -34.09
CA ASN A 545 10.05 24.03 -35.55
C ASN A 545 11.38 24.65 -35.96
N SER A 546 12.09 24.03 -36.91
CA SER A 546 13.36 24.57 -37.40
C SER A 546 13.30 24.84 -38.89
N THR A 547 13.97 25.89 -39.39
CA THR A 547 14.09 26.15 -40.82
C THR A 547 15.06 25.21 -41.55
N GLN A 548 15.83 24.41 -40.81
CA GLN A 548 16.79 23.44 -41.32
C GLN A 548 16.67 22.10 -40.58
N ASN A 549 17.22 21.03 -41.16
CA ASN A 549 17.29 19.75 -40.46
C ASN A 549 18.35 19.81 -39.35
N ILE A 550 18.01 19.39 -38.14
CA ILE A 550 18.92 19.22 -37.00
C ILE A 550 18.78 17.79 -36.49
N LYS A 551 19.83 16.97 -36.62
CA LYS A 551 19.75 15.52 -36.36
C LYS A 551 19.69 15.13 -34.88
N GLY A 552 19.97 16.05 -33.97
CA GLY A 552 20.09 15.74 -32.55
C GLY A 552 19.98 16.98 -31.68
N ALA A 553 18.94 17.78 -31.88
CA ALA A 553 18.60 18.82 -30.92
C ALA A 553 18.32 18.16 -29.56
N THR A 554 18.83 18.71 -28.46
CA THR A 554 18.65 18.12 -27.13
C THR A 554 17.63 18.91 -26.34
N VAL A 555 16.72 18.21 -25.67
CA VAL A 555 15.80 18.77 -24.68
C VAL A 555 16.17 18.18 -23.32
N LYS A 556 16.54 19.04 -22.37
CA LYS A 556 16.91 18.63 -21.01
C LYS A 556 16.11 19.45 -19.98
N LEU A 557 15.52 18.77 -19.00
CA LEU A 557 14.76 19.39 -17.91
C LEU A 557 15.46 19.03 -16.58
N VAL A 558 16.10 20.01 -15.93
CA VAL A 558 17.17 19.81 -14.93
C VAL A 558 17.05 20.76 -13.75
N GLN A 559 17.62 20.40 -12.60
CA GLN A 559 17.62 21.23 -11.41
C GLN A 559 18.56 22.41 -11.62
N HIS A 560 18.11 23.60 -11.23
CA HIS A 560 18.92 24.79 -11.30
C HIS A 560 20.23 24.61 -10.50
N GLY A 561 21.36 24.77 -11.19
CA GLY A 561 22.69 24.64 -10.61
C GLY A 561 23.15 23.22 -10.28
N ASP A 562 22.35 22.17 -10.53
CA ASP A 562 22.76 20.77 -10.39
C ASP A 562 22.46 19.97 -11.67
N ASP A 563 23.52 19.70 -12.42
CA ASP A 563 23.41 19.10 -13.75
C ASP A 563 23.11 17.58 -13.72
N ASN A 564 23.15 16.95 -12.54
CA ASN A 564 22.91 15.51 -12.33
C ASN A 564 21.48 15.18 -11.86
N THR A 565 20.74 16.16 -11.36
CA THR A 565 19.34 15.99 -10.96
C THR A 565 18.48 16.47 -12.10
N PHE A 566 18.01 15.57 -12.97
CA PHE A 566 17.21 15.91 -14.14
C PHE A 566 16.14 14.85 -14.42
N TYR A 567 15.04 15.26 -15.03
CA TYR A 567 13.99 14.34 -15.50
C TYR A 567 14.45 13.56 -16.73
N PHE A 568 15.00 14.28 -17.71
CA PHE A 568 15.49 13.68 -18.96
C PHE A 568 16.50 14.59 -19.65
N ALA A 569 17.26 14.02 -20.59
CA ALA A 569 18.18 14.72 -21.49
C ALA A 569 18.16 14.03 -22.87
N GLU A 570 17.11 14.28 -23.65
CA GLU A 570 16.78 13.50 -24.85
C GLU A 570 17.19 14.19 -26.14
N LYS A 571 17.62 13.39 -27.12
CA LYS A 571 17.89 13.85 -28.49
C LYS A 571 16.64 13.73 -29.35
N VAL A 572 16.28 14.83 -29.98
CA VAL A 572 15.12 14.98 -30.85
C VAL A 572 15.61 15.39 -32.25
N GLU A 573 15.16 14.67 -33.26
CA GLU A 573 15.41 15.05 -34.66
C GLU A 573 14.41 16.14 -35.07
N LEU A 574 14.92 17.29 -35.50
CA LEU A 574 14.13 18.36 -36.09
C LEU A 574 14.24 18.29 -37.61
N LYS A 575 13.10 18.18 -38.29
CA LYS A 575 13.00 18.28 -39.74
C LYS A 575 12.65 19.70 -40.13
N ALA A 576 13.22 20.17 -41.23
CA ALA A 576 13.01 21.52 -41.72
C ALA A 576 11.52 21.79 -41.98
N TYR A 577 11.00 22.84 -41.36
CA TYR A 577 9.65 23.38 -41.45
C TYR A 577 8.55 22.46 -40.92
N GLU A 578 8.89 21.44 -40.12
CA GLU A 578 7.94 20.56 -39.45
C GLU A 578 7.88 20.87 -37.96
N ASP A 579 6.67 20.94 -37.40
CA ASP A 579 6.47 21.00 -35.95
C ASP A 579 6.79 19.63 -35.36
N VAL A 580 7.78 19.60 -34.47
CA VAL A 580 8.15 18.42 -33.70
C VAL A 580 7.65 18.60 -32.27
N ILE A 581 6.75 17.71 -31.86
CA ILE A 581 6.25 17.63 -30.50
C ILE A 581 7.14 16.64 -29.75
N PHE A 582 7.75 17.10 -28.66
CA PHE A 582 8.39 16.24 -27.68
C PHE A 582 7.59 16.30 -26.39
N GLN A 583 7.31 15.14 -25.81
CA GLN A 583 6.54 15.03 -24.58
C GLN A 583 7.04 13.88 -23.72
N GLN A 584 6.87 14.03 -22.42
CA GLN A 584 7.08 13.00 -21.41
C GLN A 584 5.86 13.05 -20.48
N ILE A 585 5.21 11.92 -20.27
CA ILE A 585 3.99 11.84 -19.45
C ILE A 585 4.24 10.97 -18.23
N ASN A 586 3.56 11.28 -17.13
CA ASN A 586 3.62 10.50 -15.88
C ASN A 586 5.07 10.30 -15.37
N MET A 587 5.88 11.35 -15.45
CA MET A 587 7.24 11.36 -14.92
C MET A 587 7.18 11.31 -13.39
N ALA A 588 7.92 10.38 -12.78
CA ALA A 588 8.07 10.34 -11.33
C ALA A 588 8.71 11.63 -10.82
N GLY A 589 8.09 12.26 -9.83
CA GLY A 589 8.53 13.54 -9.31
C GLY A 589 9.93 13.50 -8.70
N LEU A 590 10.67 14.59 -8.90
CA LEU A 590 11.96 14.86 -8.29
C LEU A 590 11.84 16.09 -7.39
N ASP A 591 12.55 16.11 -6.27
CA ASP A 591 12.63 17.30 -5.39
C ASP A 591 13.53 18.34 -6.06
N MET A 592 12.89 19.33 -6.70
CA MET A 592 13.56 20.36 -7.49
C MET A 592 13.05 21.72 -7.07
N SER A 593 13.90 22.50 -6.40
CA SER A 593 13.56 23.84 -5.91
C SER A 593 13.46 24.90 -7.01
N ALA A 594 13.99 24.59 -8.19
CA ALA A 594 13.96 25.43 -9.40
C ALA A 594 14.29 24.53 -10.62
N VAL A 595 13.37 24.43 -11.57
CA VAL A 595 13.53 23.60 -12.78
C VAL A 595 13.99 24.46 -13.96
N ASP A 596 15.12 24.11 -14.56
CA ASP A 596 15.63 24.73 -15.78
C ASP A 596 15.29 23.88 -17.01
N LEU A 597 14.86 24.54 -18.09
CA LEU A 597 14.79 23.93 -19.42
C LEU A 597 16.05 24.30 -20.20
N VAL A 598 16.83 23.31 -20.60
CA VAL A 598 18.01 23.48 -21.45
C VAL A 598 17.72 22.88 -22.83
N LEU A 599 17.73 23.74 -23.83
CA LEU A 599 17.69 23.34 -25.24
C LEU A 599 19.09 23.44 -25.81
N ASP A 600 19.50 22.45 -26.59
CA ASP A 600 20.74 22.51 -27.37
C ASP A 600 20.47 22.17 -28.84
N PHE A 601 20.97 23.01 -29.73
CA PHE A 601 20.85 22.83 -31.17
C PHE A 601 22.20 22.44 -31.79
N GLY A 602 23.05 21.74 -31.04
CA GLY A 602 24.32 21.21 -31.52
C GLY A 602 24.15 20.32 -32.75
N GLY A 603 25.01 20.51 -33.76
CA GLY A 603 24.87 19.87 -35.07
C GLY A 603 23.98 20.64 -36.05
N CYS A 604 23.61 21.89 -35.75
CA CYS A 604 22.82 22.71 -36.66
C CYS A 604 23.61 23.17 -37.90
N PRO A 605 22.95 23.26 -39.08
CA PRO A 605 23.49 23.98 -40.23
C PRO A 605 23.60 25.50 -39.98
N ALA A 606 24.39 26.18 -40.81
CA ALA A 606 24.48 27.64 -40.79
C ALA A 606 23.13 28.28 -41.14
N SER A 607 22.87 29.48 -40.59
CA SER A 607 21.63 30.24 -40.83
C SER A 607 20.35 29.46 -40.48
N THR A 608 20.40 28.70 -39.39
CA THR A 608 19.23 27.98 -38.86
C THR A 608 18.42 28.90 -37.96
N GLU A 609 17.10 28.89 -38.11
CA GLU A 609 16.18 29.49 -37.14
C GLU A 609 15.39 28.36 -36.48
N VAL A 610 15.17 28.46 -35.17
CA VAL A 610 14.33 27.54 -34.40
C VAL A 610 13.26 28.33 -33.66
N THR A 611 12.00 27.97 -33.87
CA THR A 611 10.87 28.46 -33.10
C THR A 611 10.49 27.42 -32.06
N VAL A 612 10.37 27.84 -30.81
CA VAL A 612 9.98 27.02 -29.66
C VAL A 612 8.69 27.58 -29.08
N SER A 613 7.72 26.71 -28.86
CA SER A 613 6.41 27.09 -28.32
C SER A 613 5.76 25.91 -27.58
N GLY A 614 4.59 26.14 -26.98
CA GLY A 614 3.81 25.08 -26.35
C GLY A 614 4.55 24.35 -25.23
N ILE A 615 5.41 25.07 -24.51
CA ILE A 615 6.14 24.55 -23.34
C ILE A 615 5.14 24.39 -22.20
N ILE A 616 5.00 23.16 -21.71
CA ILE A 616 4.15 22.80 -20.60
C ILE A 616 4.94 21.95 -19.62
N LEU A 617 4.90 22.30 -18.35
CA LEU A 617 5.22 21.42 -17.22
C LEU A 617 4.02 21.46 -16.29
N GLN A 618 3.42 20.34 -15.95
CA GLN A 618 2.24 20.28 -15.07
C GLN A 618 2.25 19.01 -14.23
N GLU A 619 1.51 18.97 -13.12
CA GLU A 619 1.26 17.72 -12.40
C GLU A 619 0.47 16.75 -13.29
N HIS A 620 0.90 15.50 -13.34
CA HIS A 620 0.24 14.45 -14.12
C HIS A 620 -1.09 14.08 -13.46
N ASN A 621 -2.18 14.30 -14.20
CA ASN A 621 -3.54 14.17 -13.67
C ASN A 621 -3.75 14.90 -12.33
N GLY A 622 -2.95 15.95 -12.08
CA GLY A 622 -3.14 16.82 -10.93
C GLY A 622 -4.51 17.51 -11.00
N PRO A 623 -5.07 17.98 -9.88
CA PRO A 623 -6.33 18.71 -9.92
C PRO A 623 -6.18 19.84 -10.92
N VAL A 624 -7.06 19.88 -11.92
CA VAL A 624 -7.18 21.04 -12.81
C VAL A 624 -7.35 22.23 -11.88
N LYS A 625 -6.34 23.10 -11.76
CA LYS A 625 -6.46 24.31 -10.94
C LYS A 625 -7.55 25.16 -11.55
N ILE A 626 -8.77 25.06 -11.02
CA ILE A 626 -9.90 25.86 -11.47
C ILE A 626 -9.59 27.30 -11.08
N ASN A 627 -9.63 28.22 -12.04
CA ASN A 627 -9.48 29.63 -11.74
C ASN A 627 -10.70 30.12 -10.95
N TRP A 628 -10.53 30.32 -9.64
CA TRP A 628 -11.55 30.86 -8.74
C TRP A 628 -11.48 32.39 -8.69
N ASN A 629 -11.75 33.02 -9.83
CA ASN A 629 -11.81 34.47 -9.93
C ASN A 629 -13.23 34.97 -9.68
N TYR A 630 -13.50 35.53 -8.48
CA TYR A 630 -14.82 36.09 -8.15
C TYR A 630 -15.29 37.11 -9.18
N ASP A 631 -14.35 37.87 -9.76
CA ASP A 631 -14.66 38.94 -10.70
C ASP A 631 -14.88 38.49 -12.15
N SER A 632 -14.64 37.21 -12.44
CA SER A 632 -14.82 36.58 -13.76
C SER A 632 -16.24 36.77 -14.30
N ALA A 633 -16.35 36.94 -15.63
CA ALA A 633 -17.65 37.01 -16.30
C ALA A 633 -18.44 35.69 -16.20
N CYS A 634 -17.73 34.58 -15.97
CA CYS A 634 -18.32 33.26 -15.79
C CYS A 634 -18.87 33.01 -14.39
N ASN A 635 -18.60 33.88 -13.42
CA ASN A 635 -19.21 33.75 -12.10
C ASN A 635 -20.71 34.10 -12.17
N MET A 636 -21.54 33.07 -12.28
CA MET A 636 -23.00 33.18 -12.34
C MET A 636 -23.54 33.87 -11.08
N TRP A 637 -22.95 33.63 -9.91
CA TRP A 637 -23.33 34.27 -8.65
C TRP A 637 -23.25 35.79 -8.73
N LYS A 638 -22.12 36.31 -9.21
CA LYS A 638 -21.87 37.76 -9.33
C LYS A 638 -22.88 38.44 -10.25
N SER A 639 -23.35 37.73 -11.28
CA SER A 639 -24.35 38.24 -12.22
C SER A 639 -25.80 38.04 -11.77
N SER A 640 -26.03 37.20 -10.76
CA SER A 640 -27.36 36.81 -10.30
C SER A 640 -28.03 37.88 -9.44
N LYS A 641 -29.36 37.83 -9.37
CA LYS A 641 -30.15 38.49 -8.34
C LYS A 641 -30.51 37.46 -7.29
N TYR A 642 -30.44 37.88 -6.03
CA TYR A 642 -30.85 37.06 -4.91
C TYR A 642 -31.71 37.83 -3.92
N THR A 643 -32.51 37.07 -3.18
CA THR A 643 -33.16 37.51 -1.94
C THR A 643 -32.71 36.60 -0.80
N ASN A 644 -32.79 37.07 0.44
CA ASN A 644 -32.42 36.28 1.59
C ASN A 644 -33.64 35.86 2.41
N ASP A 645 -33.65 34.61 2.86
CA ASP A 645 -34.59 34.09 3.85
C ASP A 645 -33.81 33.49 5.03
N PHE A 646 -34.37 33.60 6.23
CA PHE A 646 -33.67 33.25 7.47
C PHE A 646 -34.55 32.38 8.35
N TYR A 647 -33.95 31.38 8.98
CA TYR A 647 -34.60 30.60 10.03
C TYR A 647 -33.65 30.43 11.20
N TYR A 648 -33.95 31.11 12.31
CA TYR A 648 -33.10 31.08 13.50
C TYR A 648 -33.94 30.75 14.74
N ALA A 649 -33.70 29.58 15.31
CA ALA A 649 -34.59 28.95 16.28
C ALA A 649 -33.82 28.14 17.34
N PRO A 650 -33.15 28.79 18.31
CA PRO A 650 -32.62 28.11 19.50
C PRO A 650 -33.70 27.25 20.17
N GLY A 651 -33.45 25.96 20.33
CA GLY A 651 -34.43 25.02 20.88
C GLY A 651 -35.71 24.91 20.05
N TRP A 652 -35.61 25.06 18.72
CA TRP A 652 -36.72 24.96 17.75
C TRP A 652 -37.83 26.00 17.93
N THR A 653 -37.56 27.08 18.66
CA THR A 653 -38.49 28.22 18.80
C THR A 653 -37.92 29.40 18.02
N PRO A 654 -38.53 29.82 16.89
CA PRO A 654 -38.02 30.93 16.10
C PRO A 654 -37.90 32.22 16.90
N ILE A 655 -36.76 32.87 16.77
CA ILE A 655 -36.48 34.19 17.33
C ILE A 655 -36.28 35.21 16.22
N GLU A 656 -35.84 36.42 16.58
CA GLU A 656 -35.46 37.43 15.58
C GLU A 656 -34.36 36.88 14.66
N ASN A 657 -34.46 37.22 13.37
CA ASN A 657 -33.50 36.80 12.35
C ASN A 657 -32.06 37.13 12.76
N PRO A 658 -31.07 36.35 12.28
CA PRO A 658 -29.68 36.66 12.52
C PRO A 658 -29.33 38.03 11.94
N GLY A 659 -28.33 38.69 12.53
CA GLY A 659 -27.77 39.89 11.93
C GLY A 659 -27.19 39.54 10.56
N PHE A 660 -27.44 40.38 9.55
CA PHE A 660 -26.95 40.15 8.20
C PHE A 660 -26.53 41.47 7.55
N GLU A 661 -25.29 41.54 7.11
CA GLU A 661 -24.74 42.67 6.38
C GLU A 661 -24.00 42.18 5.13
N ALA A 662 -24.32 42.75 3.97
CA ALA A 662 -23.63 42.47 2.72
C ALA A 662 -22.66 43.62 2.40
N SER A 663 -21.39 43.28 2.14
CA SER A 663 -20.34 44.22 1.77
C SER A 663 -19.54 43.66 0.59
N GLY A 664 -19.87 44.12 -0.62
CA GLY A 664 -19.21 43.66 -1.84
C GLY A 664 -19.42 42.16 -2.06
N SER A 665 -18.33 41.38 -2.08
CA SER A 665 -18.33 39.92 -2.26
C SER A 665 -18.48 39.13 -0.96
N ALA A 666 -18.66 39.81 0.18
CA ALA A 666 -18.72 39.20 1.51
C ALA A 666 -20.07 39.45 2.21
N PHE A 667 -20.52 38.45 2.96
CA PHE A 667 -21.74 38.43 3.75
C PHE A 667 -21.39 38.14 5.21
N ASN A 668 -21.64 39.11 6.09
CA ASN A 668 -21.40 38.98 7.52
C ASN A 668 -22.71 38.59 8.22
N ILE A 669 -22.65 37.50 8.97
CA ILE A 669 -23.79 36.90 9.67
C ILE A 669 -23.50 36.92 11.16
N THR A 670 -24.41 37.47 11.96
CA THR A 670 -24.28 37.55 13.43
C THR A 670 -25.33 36.68 14.10
N LEU A 671 -24.87 35.73 14.91
CA LEU A 671 -25.65 34.75 15.65
C LEU A 671 -25.53 35.03 17.17
N PRO A 672 -26.38 35.89 17.75
CA PRO A 672 -26.25 36.31 19.15
C PRO A 672 -26.49 35.20 20.18
N ASN A 673 -27.34 34.22 19.88
CA ASN A 673 -27.73 33.12 20.77
C ASN A 673 -27.21 31.76 20.26
N ALA A 674 -26.82 30.89 21.18
CA ALA A 674 -26.40 29.55 20.86
C ALA A 674 -27.57 28.71 20.31
N THR A 675 -27.26 27.76 19.43
CA THR A 675 -28.17 26.69 19.01
C THR A 675 -27.55 25.35 19.38
N THR A 676 -28.34 24.28 19.43
CA THR A 676 -27.87 22.94 19.82
C THR A 676 -27.86 21.97 18.65
N ASP A 677 -28.78 22.13 17.71
CA ASP A 677 -29.02 21.18 16.63
C ASP A 677 -28.73 21.80 15.26
N GLN A 678 -28.36 20.96 14.31
CA GLN A 678 -28.35 21.32 12.89
C GLN A 678 -29.73 21.83 12.46
N TRP A 679 -29.73 22.76 11.50
CA TRP A 679 -30.91 23.42 10.91
C TRP A 679 -31.59 24.48 11.78
N GLN A 680 -31.04 24.79 12.96
CA GLN A 680 -31.56 25.84 13.83
C GLN A 680 -31.06 27.26 13.48
N ALA A 681 -30.12 27.43 12.55
CA ALA A 681 -29.55 28.74 12.19
C ALA A 681 -29.26 28.85 10.68
N GLN A 682 -30.33 28.92 9.89
CA GLN A 682 -30.28 28.92 8.43
C GLN A 682 -30.23 30.34 7.85
N VAL A 683 -29.38 30.51 6.84
CA VAL A 683 -29.34 31.65 5.93
C VAL A 683 -29.48 31.10 4.50
N LYS A 684 -30.55 31.50 3.82
CA LYS A 684 -30.85 31.06 2.45
C LYS A 684 -30.65 32.21 1.50
N PHE A 685 -29.92 31.96 0.42
CA PHE A 685 -29.81 32.84 -0.73
C PHE A 685 -30.67 32.26 -1.83
N LEU A 686 -31.81 32.90 -2.08
CA LEU A 686 -32.77 32.48 -3.10
C LEU A 686 -32.45 33.22 -4.38
N THR A 687 -31.90 32.53 -5.39
CA THR A 687 -31.31 33.18 -6.57
C THR A 687 -32.11 32.95 -7.86
N ASP A 688 -31.86 33.78 -8.87
CA ASP A 688 -32.34 33.58 -10.24
C ASP A 688 -31.38 32.80 -11.15
N MET A 689 -30.35 32.17 -10.57
CA MET A 689 -29.42 31.33 -11.34
C MET A 689 -30.10 30.06 -11.85
N THR A 690 -29.74 29.66 -13.06
CA THR A 690 -30.25 28.46 -13.73
C THR A 690 -29.12 27.50 -14.08
N THR A 691 -29.32 26.20 -13.93
CA THR A 691 -28.39 25.16 -14.39
C THR A 691 -29.13 24.10 -15.22
N ASN A 692 -28.41 23.28 -15.99
CA ASN A 692 -28.99 22.26 -16.85
C ASN A 692 -28.24 20.92 -16.80
N ALA A 693 -28.92 19.83 -17.15
CA ALA A 693 -28.37 18.48 -17.07
C ALA A 693 -27.23 18.16 -18.07
N SER A 694 -27.04 18.98 -19.10
CA SER A 694 -26.01 18.75 -20.15
C SER A 694 -24.68 19.45 -19.88
N THR A 695 -24.59 20.25 -18.83
CA THR A 695 -23.42 21.06 -18.48
C THR A 695 -22.90 20.66 -17.12
N SER A 696 -21.58 20.53 -16.93
CA SER A 696 -20.98 20.36 -15.61
C SER A 696 -20.70 21.71 -14.96
N TYR A 697 -20.74 21.77 -13.63
CA TYR A 697 -20.58 23.01 -12.88
C TYR A 697 -19.52 22.91 -11.79
N ASP A 698 -18.90 24.04 -11.49
CA ASP A 698 -17.91 24.22 -10.42
C ASP A 698 -18.44 25.24 -9.41
N PHE A 699 -18.28 24.96 -8.12
CA PHE A 699 -18.68 25.82 -7.01
C PHE A 699 -17.52 26.06 -6.05
N HIS A 700 -17.41 27.30 -5.57
CA HIS A 700 -16.43 27.72 -4.56
C HIS A 700 -17.03 28.75 -3.60
N CYS A 701 -16.70 28.67 -2.32
CA CYS A 701 -16.88 29.77 -1.36
C CYS A 701 -15.86 29.71 -0.22
N VAL A 702 -15.65 30.83 0.46
CA VAL A 702 -14.80 30.94 1.66
C VAL A 702 -15.65 31.30 2.88
N LEU A 703 -15.49 30.54 3.96
CA LEU A 703 -16.13 30.73 5.26
C LEU A 703 -15.08 31.11 6.31
N ASN A 704 -15.35 32.12 7.13
CA ASN A 704 -14.54 32.43 8.31
C ASN A 704 -15.47 32.66 9.49
N SER A 705 -15.23 32.00 10.63
CA SER A 705 -16.07 32.19 11.83
C SER A 705 -15.26 32.70 13.00
N SER A 706 -15.83 33.59 13.81
CA SER A 706 -15.21 34.06 15.05
C SER A 706 -15.12 32.98 16.14
N GLN A 707 -15.80 31.85 15.98
CA GLN A 707 -15.88 30.76 16.95
C GLN A 707 -15.74 29.41 16.23
N LYS A 708 -15.28 28.39 16.96
CA LYS A 708 -15.30 27.01 16.44
C LYS A 708 -16.75 26.53 16.36
N LEU A 709 -17.19 26.08 15.20
CA LEU A 709 -18.54 25.55 14.98
C LEU A 709 -18.61 24.59 13.79
N LYS A 710 -19.75 23.94 13.60
CA LYS A 710 -20.05 23.18 12.37
C LYS A 710 -20.99 23.96 11.48
N ALA A 711 -20.69 24.05 10.18
CA ALA A 711 -21.54 24.66 9.18
C ALA A 711 -22.07 23.59 8.23
N THR A 712 -23.29 23.75 7.73
CA THR A 712 -23.84 22.94 6.64
C THR A 712 -24.02 23.82 5.42
N LEU A 713 -23.50 23.38 4.28
CA LEU A 713 -23.65 24.06 3.00
C LEU A 713 -24.53 23.19 2.10
N LYS A 714 -25.52 23.79 1.47
CA LYS A 714 -26.44 23.10 0.56
C LYS A 714 -26.74 23.95 -0.66
N MET A 715 -26.56 23.39 -1.85
CA MET A 715 -26.95 24.03 -3.12
C MET A 715 -28.09 23.24 -3.75
N VAL A 716 -29.29 23.83 -3.79
CA VAL A 716 -30.56 23.12 -3.96
C VAL A 716 -31.50 23.84 -4.92
N LEU A 717 -32.39 23.09 -5.57
CA LEU A 717 -33.47 23.65 -6.37
C LEU A 717 -34.46 24.39 -5.48
N HIS A 718 -34.78 25.62 -5.86
CA HIS A 718 -35.78 26.43 -5.16
C HIS A 718 -37.12 25.69 -5.03
N GLY A 719 -37.57 25.50 -3.79
CA GLY A 719 -38.84 24.86 -3.47
C GLY A 719 -38.88 23.34 -3.56
N ASP A 720 -37.78 22.66 -3.94
CA ASP A 720 -37.66 21.20 -3.90
C ASP A 720 -36.38 20.78 -3.17
N ASP A 721 -36.53 20.36 -1.92
CA ASP A 721 -35.41 20.05 -1.04
C ASP A 721 -34.65 18.75 -1.40
N ASN A 722 -35.21 17.94 -2.32
CA ASN A 722 -34.62 16.65 -2.75
C ASN A 722 -33.76 16.77 -4.00
N ALA A 723 -33.83 17.89 -4.72
CA ALA A 723 -33.01 18.12 -5.91
C ALA A 723 -31.88 19.09 -5.55
N PHE A 724 -30.69 18.56 -5.26
CA PHE A 724 -29.54 19.34 -4.84
C PHE A 724 -28.24 18.84 -5.48
N TYR A 725 -27.26 19.73 -5.60
CA TYR A 725 -25.90 19.37 -6.00
C TYR A 725 -25.11 18.76 -4.84
N PHE A 726 -25.19 19.39 -3.66
CA PHE A 726 -24.50 18.91 -2.47
C PHE A 726 -25.24 19.31 -1.18
N VAL A 727 -25.01 18.54 -0.12
CA VAL A 727 -25.32 18.88 1.28
C VAL A 727 -24.15 18.42 2.14
N GLU A 728 -23.28 19.34 2.54
CA GLU A 728 -22.04 19.01 3.23
C GLU A 728 -21.97 19.68 4.60
N ARG A 729 -21.54 18.92 5.61
CA ARG A 729 -21.35 19.43 6.98
C ARG A 729 -19.87 19.51 7.31
N VAL A 730 -19.37 20.72 7.51
CA VAL A 730 -17.94 21.03 7.67
C VAL A 730 -17.64 21.57 9.06
N ASP A 731 -16.43 21.30 9.56
CA ASP A 731 -15.91 21.87 10.80
C ASP A 731 -15.15 23.17 10.52
N LEU A 732 -15.59 24.27 11.13
CA LEU A 732 -14.92 25.56 11.04
C LEU A 732 -14.06 25.79 12.29
N ALA A 733 -12.79 26.11 12.09
CA ALA A 733 -11.92 26.63 13.13
C ALA A 733 -12.19 28.13 13.36
N ALA A 734 -11.91 28.61 14.58
CA ALA A 734 -12.11 30.01 14.91
C ALA A 734 -11.03 30.88 14.25
N TYR A 735 -11.48 31.93 13.55
CA TYR A 735 -10.69 32.94 12.84
C TYR A 735 -9.84 32.42 11.69
N GLU A 736 -10.12 31.22 11.19
CA GLU A 736 -9.43 30.63 10.05
C GLU A 736 -10.36 30.56 8.85
N ASP A 737 -9.82 30.84 7.67
CA ASP A 737 -10.54 30.70 6.41
C ASP A 737 -10.68 29.21 6.09
N TYR A 738 -11.92 28.79 5.85
CA TYR A 738 -12.27 27.49 5.34
C TYR A 738 -12.76 27.64 3.90
N THR A 739 -12.05 27.03 2.96
CA THR A 739 -12.42 27.04 1.55
C THR A 739 -13.22 25.78 1.24
N PHE A 740 -14.40 25.96 0.64
CA PHE A 740 -15.25 24.87 0.19
C PHE A 740 -15.35 24.88 -1.33
N GLU A 741 -15.00 23.76 -1.96
CA GLU A 741 -14.99 23.60 -3.41
C GLU A 741 -15.72 22.32 -3.81
N GLN A 742 -16.45 22.39 -4.92
CA GLN A 742 -17.03 21.26 -5.62
C GLN A 742 -16.75 21.45 -7.11
N THR A 743 -16.19 20.43 -7.75
CA THR A 743 -15.66 20.55 -9.12
C THR A 743 -16.27 19.48 -10.01
N ALA A 744 -16.47 19.80 -11.28
CA ALA A 744 -17.08 18.92 -12.28
C ALA A 744 -18.40 18.29 -11.80
N MET A 745 -19.21 19.04 -11.03
CA MET A 745 -20.50 18.55 -10.56
C MET A 745 -21.39 18.23 -11.78
N PRO A 746 -21.93 17.00 -11.88
CA PRO A 746 -22.86 16.65 -12.94
C PRO A 746 -24.05 17.60 -12.94
N GLY A 747 -24.39 18.14 -14.12
CA GLY A 747 -25.48 19.10 -14.27
C GLY A 747 -26.83 18.56 -13.80
N ILE A 748 -27.65 19.44 -13.24
CA ILE A 748 -29.03 19.20 -12.86
C ILE A 748 -29.89 20.30 -13.48
N ASP A 749 -31.06 19.96 -14.03
CA ASP A 749 -32.01 20.96 -14.50
C ASP A 749 -32.62 21.72 -13.31
N MET A 750 -32.11 22.93 -13.05
CA MET A 750 -32.62 23.81 -12.00
C MET A 750 -32.94 25.19 -12.57
N ASN A 751 -34.21 25.61 -12.47
CA ASN A 751 -34.64 26.93 -12.92
C ASN A 751 -34.30 28.05 -11.93
N ASN A 752 -34.01 27.70 -10.68
CA ASN A 752 -33.63 28.61 -9.60
C ASN A 752 -32.77 27.84 -8.61
N VAL A 753 -31.48 28.15 -8.57
CA VAL A 753 -30.54 27.54 -7.62
C VAL A 753 -30.51 28.35 -6.34
N ASP A 754 -30.82 27.74 -5.20
CA ASP A 754 -30.69 28.32 -3.88
C ASP A 754 -29.38 27.86 -3.23
N PHE A 755 -28.71 28.77 -2.52
CA PHE A 755 -27.58 28.43 -1.65
C PHE A 755 -27.99 28.60 -0.19
N VAL A 756 -27.99 27.50 0.56
CA VAL A 756 -28.43 27.43 1.95
C VAL A 756 -27.23 27.13 2.82
N LEU A 757 -27.03 28.00 3.81
CA LEU A 757 -26.07 27.84 4.88
C LEU A 757 -26.82 27.57 6.17
N ASP A 758 -26.36 26.62 6.96
CA ASP A 758 -26.83 26.41 8.33
C ASP A 758 -25.66 26.38 9.31
N PHE A 759 -25.78 27.17 10.36
CA PHE A 759 -24.80 27.24 11.45
C PHE A 759 -25.34 26.63 12.74
N GLY A 760 -26.28 25.69 12.63
CA GLY A 760 -26.86 24.99 13.77
C GLY A 760 -25.80 24.27 14.60
N SER A 761 -25.95 24.34 15.92
CA SER A 761 -24.93 24.04 16.94
C SER A 761 -23.90 25.17 17.16
N ASN A 762 -24.19 26.42 16.79
CA ASN A 762 -23.30 27.56 17.05
C ASN A 762 -23.22 27.94 18.55
N PRO A 763 -22.07 28.43 19.04
CA PRO A 763 -21.95 29.14 20.31
C PRO A 763 -22.66 30.51 20.33
N ASP A 764 -22.90 31.06 21.53
CA ASP A 764 -23.38 32.43 21.71
C ASP A 764 -22.42 33.46 21.09
N ASN A 765 -22.97 34.56 20.56
CA ASN A 765 -22.22 35.68 19.96
C ASN A 765 -21.22 35.24 18.87
N THR A 766 -21.67 34.35 17.98
CA THR A 766 -20.88 33.90 16.84
C THR A 766 -21.04 34.88 15.67
N GLU A 767 -19.94 35.19 14.98
CA GLU A 767 -19.94 35.90 13.71
C GLU A 767 -19.40 34.96 12.63
N VAL A 768 -20.02 34.97 11.45
CA VAL A 768 -19.57 34.21 10.29
C VAL A 768 -19.53 35.12 9.07
N THR A 769 -18.40 35.14 8.40
CA THR A 769 -18.24 35.78 7.09
C THR A 769 -18.24 34.72 6.01
N VAL A 770 -19.10 34.91 5.01
CA VAL A 770 -19.14 34.10 3.79
C VAL A 770 -18.70 34.97 2.64
N SER A 771 -17.69 34.58 1.88
CA SER A 771 -17.17 35.39 0.79
C SER A 771 -16.77 34.56 -0.42
N ASN A 772 -16.50 35.25 -1.54
CA ASN A 772 -16.03 34.64 -2.78
C ASN A 772 -16.91 33.48 -3.27
N ILE A 773 -18.24 33.65 -3.18
CA ILE A 773 -19.17 32.66 -3.72
C ILE A 773 -19.10 32.70 -5.25
N ILE A 774 -18.76 31.57 -5.84
CA ILE A 774 -18.61 31.36 -7.28
C ILE A 774 -19.40 30.12 -7.67
N LEU A 775 -20.26 30.26 -8.67
CA LEU A 775 -20.83 29.14 -9.42
C LEU A 775 -20.54 29.42 -10.90
N LYS A 776 -19.96 28.45 -11.61
CA LYS A 776 -19.66 28.59 -13.04
C LYS A 776 -19.77 27.24 -13.76
N GLU A 777 -19.91 27.27 -15.07
CA GLU A 777 -19.76 26.06 -15.89
C GLU A 777 -18.30 25.60 -15.85
N SER A 778 -18.04 24.30 -15.69
CA SER A 778 -16.66 23.80 -15.58
C SER A 778 -15.85 24.00 -16.87
N SER A 779 -16.53 24.15 -18.02
CA SER A 779 -15.88 24.52 -19.27
C SER A 779 -15.38 25.96 -19.32
N CYS A 780 -15.77 26.81 -18.36
CA CYS A 780 -15.29 28.19 -18.32
C CYS A 780 -14.01 28.35 -17.46
N ASN A 781 -12.92 28.63 -18.18
CA ASN A 781 -11.57 28.77 -17.63
C ASN A 781 -11.12 30.23 -17.40
N GLU A 782 -12.04 31.21 -17.45
CA GLU A 782 -11.76 32.64 -17.23
C GLU A 782 -11.49 33.03 -15.78
#